data_AF-A0A267FUA2-F1
#
_entry.id   AF-A0A267FUA2-F1
#
_cell.length_a   1.000
_cell.length_b   1.000
_cell.length_c   1.000
_cell.angle_alpha   90.00
_cell.angle_beta   90.00
_cell.angle_gamma   90.00
#
_symmetry.space_group_name_H-M   'P 1'
#
loop_
_entity.id
_entity.type
_entity.pdbx_description
1 polymer ?
#
loop_
_entity_poly.entity_id
_entity_poly.type
_entity_poly.pdbx_seq_one_letter_code
_entity_poly.pdbx_strand_id
1 'polypeptide(L)'
;AAGMSTSGDAQATRPPHQPIRRICCIGAGYVGVPSSAVIASKCPDIDVTVVDISAAKVAAWNSDRHPLYEPGLSELISQTRGVNLHFSCDMIGPLEGADLVFICVNTPTKAYGLGQGKAADLTTLEAAARHIVRTASQPKIVVEKSTVPVRAAESICTILRANERPGVRHTVLSNPEFLAEGSAVQDLLRPDRVLIGGERTDKGQEAVQRLVSVYARWVPKERLVTMNLWSSELSKLVANAMLAQRISSINAASAICEATGADVSEVAQAVGADSRIGPRFLCASLGFGGSCFQKDVLNLVYLCECLNLPEVARYWESVVTLNQYQKYRFADKIIVDLFNTVKGKRIAVLGFAFKKDTGDTRESPAIDVCRRLIDEGALLRVYDPKVASSQIRLDLNQPEPDEASDAAVLTVCSDAYSAAEGAHAVVICTEWSEFSQLDFGRIFASMAKPAFVFDGRNVLDHEALLRIGFRDGNPRVSQTLEELVRQDARLKEAIADLRSPEACRSQRDLASLESVGRECLREIRRLLRQLDGLLDAVEGDAERARVEREARNCQCSLQASQEAMRETALQRKQALQEAERVDLLRSDGADGGIGDVQGDDGVARRRVRQREETAAAAASHVTQSLLLLSNQLAEQVEASSETANRLLRSSEQLTETGEELKSMTGHISTAKRLLTRLSRRDFTDKVLIFLAFVFFFSTCAYIVKKRTIGVTV
;
A
#
# COMPACT_ATOMS: atom_id res chain seq x y z
N ALA A 1 78.33 -8.95 -31.66
CA ALA A 1 77.33 -7.88 -31.48
C ALA A 1 76.02 -8.37 -32.06
N ALA A 2 74.88 -8.41 -31.40
CA ALA A 2 74.47 -8.09 -30.03
C ALA A 2 73.22 -8.95 -29.76
N GLY A 3 73.00 -9.34 -28.51
CA GLY A 3 71.92 -10.25 -28.11
C GLY A 3 70.53 -9.62 -28.13
N MET A 4 69.52 -10.48 -28.27
CA MET A 4 68.18 -10.25 -27.74
C MET A 4 67.77 -11.52 -27.00
N SER A 5 67.94 -11.50 -25.69
CA SER A 5 67.36 -12.47 -24.77
C SER A 5 65.86 -12.26 -24.73
N THR A 6 65.09 -13.20 -25.27
CA THR A 6 63.66 -13.30 -25.00
C THR A 6 63.50 -13.85 -23.58
N SER A 7 63.29 -12.95 -22.62
CA SER A 7 62.79 -13.29 -21.29
C SER A 7 61.37 -13.86 -21.47
N GLY A 8 61.27 -15.19 -21.47
CA GLY A 8 59.98 -15.85 -21.30
C GLY A 8 59.44 -15.50 -19.92
N ASP A 9 58.33 -14.77 -19.89
CA ASP A 9 57.49 -14.62 -18.71
C ASP A 9 56.98 -16.01 -18.33
N ALA A 10 57.73 -16.68 -17.47
CA ALA A 10 57.22 -17.77 -16.68
C ALA A 10 56.17 -17.15 -15.75
N GLN A 11 54.89 -17.26 -16.13
CA GLN A 11 53.79 -17.18 -15.17
C GLN A 11 54.08 -18.22 -14.10
N ALA A 12 54.67 -17.77 -13.00
CA ALA A 12 54.86 -18.58 -11.81
C ALA A 12 53.48 -19.05 -11.37
N THR A 13 53.18 -20.33 -11.65
CA THR A 13 52.00 -21.01 -11.13
C THR A 13 52.09 -20.92 -9.61
N ARG A 14 51.31 -20.01 -9.02
CA ARG A 14 51.14 -19.91 -7.57
C ARG A 14 50.81 -21.32 -7.05
N PRO A 15 51.42 -21.77 -5.94
CA PRO A 15 51.11 -23.07 -5.37
C PRO A 15 49.59 -23.20 -5.15
N PRO A 16 48.99 -24.39 -5.36
CA PRO A 16 47.56 -24.57 -5.15
C PRO A 16 47.21 -24.19 -3.70
N HIS A 17 46.28 -23.26 -3.54
CA HIS A 17 45.80 -22.82 -2.23
C HIS A 17 45.33 -24.02 -1.39
N GLN A 18 45.60 -24.01 -0.08
CA GLN A 18 45.21 -25.11 0.79
C GLN A 18 43.68 -25.30 0.74
N PRO A 19 43.17 -26.49 0.38
CA PRO A 19 41.73 -26.70 0.22
C PRO A 19 41.00 -26.52 1.55
N ILE A 20 39.76 -26.03 1.50
CA ILE A 20 38.86 -26.01 2.65
C ILE A 20 38.34 -27.44 2.84
N ARG A 21 38.53 -28.00 4.04
CA ARG A 21 38.08 -29.33 4.43
C ARG A 21 37.03 -29.29 5.53
N ARG A 22 37.08 -28.28 6.41
CA ARG A 22 36.12 -28.12 7.52
C ARG A 22 35.49 -26.73 7.51
N ILE A 23 34.18 -26.69 7.55
CA ILE A 23 33.37 -25.46 7.63
C ILE A 23 32.58 -25.48 8.93
N CYS A 24 32.67 -24.41 9.70
CA CYS A 24 31.76 -24.16 10.82
C CYS A 24 30.79 -23.03 10.44
N CYS A 25 29.50 -23.21 10.69
CA CYS A 25 28.48 -22.18 10.45
C CYS A 25 27.84 -21.78 11.78
N ILE A 26 28.10 -20.55 12.25
CA ILE A 26 27.47 -19.98 13.44
C ILE A 26 26.09 -19.45 13.07
N GLY A 27 25.03 -20.08 13.57
CA GLY A 27 23.63 -19.73 13.37
C GLY A 27 22.85 -20.83 12.65
N ALA A 28 21.98 -21.53 13.38
CA ALA A 28 21.10 -22.58 12.85
C ALA A 28 19.73 -22.04 12.44
N GLY A 29 19.74 -20.93 11.70
CA GLY A 29 18.56 -20.24 11.20
C GLY A 29 18.29 -20.45 9.71
N TYR A 30 17.45 -19.57 9.17
CA TYR A 30 16.97 -19.60 7.79
C TYR A 30 18.06 -19.48 6.71
N VAL A 31 19.17 -18.81 7.02
CA VAL A 31 20.30 -18.69 6.08
C VAL A 31 21.33 -19.80 6.29
N GLY A 32 21.72 -20.03 7.54
CA GLY A 32 22.84 -20.90 7.88
C GLY A 32 22.59 -22.36 7.53
N VAL A 33 21.40 -22.90 7.83
CA VAL A 33 21.11 -24.32 7.61
C VAL A 33 20.95 -24.66 6.13
N PRO A 34 20.10 -23.98 5.33
CA PRO A 34 19.98 -24.31 3.91
C PRO A 34 21.31 -24.17 3.17
N SER A 35 22.09 -23.11 3.46
CA SER A 35 23.42 -22.90 2.86
C SER A 35 24.36 -24.05 3.20
N SER A 36 24.44 -24.43 4.49
CA SER A 36 25.32 -25.49 4.97
C SER A 36 24.92 -26.85 4.40
N ALA A 37 23.62 -27.14 4.32
CA ALA A 37 23.11 -28.37 3.76
C ALA A 37 23.47 -28.50 2.28
N VAL A 38 23.26 -27.44 1.48
CA VAL A 38 23.63 -27.44 0.05
C VAL A 38 25.14 -27.59 -0.14
N ILE A 39 25.96 -26.92 0.68
CA ILE A 39 27.42 -27.09 0.65
C ILE A 39 27.79 -28.55 0.97
N ALA A 40 27.23 -29.15 2.02
CA ALA A 40 27.49 -30.54 2.38
C ALA A 40 27.11 -31.51 1.26
N SER A 41 25.96 -31.29 0.61
CA SER A 41 25.48 -32.10 -0.52
C SER A 41 26.37 -31.98 -1.76
N LYS A 42 26.88 -30.78 -2.07
CA LYS A 42 27.71 -30.53 -3.26
C LYS A 42 29.20 -30.75 -3.02
N CYS A 43 29.61 -30.85 -1.76
CA CYS A 43 30.99 -31.05 -1.36
C CYS A 43 31.12 -32.21 -0.35
N PRO A 44 31.00 -33.48 -0.78
CA PRO A 44 31.02 -34.63 0.13
C PRO A 44 32.32 -34.79 0.95
N ASP A 45 33.44 -34.22 0.47
CA ASP A 45 34.75 -34.21 1.15
C ASP A 45 34.97 -32.98 2.05
N ILE A 46 33.93 -32.17 2.29
CA ILE A 46 33.95 -31.07 3.25
C ILE A 46 33.02 -31.41 4.40
N ASP A 47 33.55 -31.43 5.62
CA ASP A 47 32.76 -31.53 6.85
C ASP A 47 32.17 -30.17 7.20
N VAL A 48 30.84 -30.11 7.34
CA VAL A 48 30.09 -28.89 7.64
C VAL A 48 29.38 -29.06 8.98
N THR A 49 29.75 -28.23 9.96
CA THR A 49 29.09 -28.22 11.27
C THR A 49 28.37 -26.91 11.50
N VAL A 50 27.05 -26.97 11.65
CA VAL A 50 26.21 -25.83 12.04
C VAL A 50 26.11 -25.79 13.57
N VAL A 51 26.39 -24.63 14.14
CA VAL A 51 26.34 -24.41 15.59
C VAL A 51 25.36 -23.31 15.96
N ASP A 52 24.63 -23.48 17.06
CA ASP A 52 23.72 -22.47 17.61
C ASP A 52 23.65 -22.56 19.13
N ILE A 53 23.48 -21.42 19.80
CA ILE A 53 23.33 -21.35 21.25
C ILE A 53 22.00 -21.96 21.72
N SER A 54 21.01 -22.02 20.84
CA SER A 54 19.70 -22.60 21.15
C SER A 54 19.74 -24.11 21.03
N ALA A 55 19.88 -24.79 22.18
CA ALA A 55 19.81 -26.24 22.27
C ALA A 55 18.50 -26.80 21.67
N ALA A 56 17.39 -26.09 21.84
CA ALA A 56 16.09 -26.47 21.27
C ALA A 56 16.12 -26.47 19.72
N LYS A 57 16.69 -25.44 19.08
CA LYS A 57 16.84 -25.40 17.61
C LYS A 57 17.75 -26.51 17.10
N VAL A 58 18.90 -26.70 17.76
CA VAL A 58 19.85 -27.76 17.41
C VAL A 58 19.20 -29.14 17.53
N ALA A 59 18.46 -29.40 18.60
CA ALA A 59 17.72 -30.65 18.79
C ALA A 59 16.66 -30.86 17.70
N ALA A 60 15.93 -29.80 17.31
CA ALA A 60 14.96 -29.87 16.23
C ALA A 60 15.61 -30.22 14.87
N TRP A 61 16.77 -29.64 14.56
CA TRP A 61 17.54 -29.99 13.34
C TRP A 61 18.12 -31.41 13.37
N ASN A 62 18.42 -31.94 14.55
CA ASN A 62 18.81 -33.34 14.75
C ASN A 62 17.62 -34.32 14.80
N SER A 63 16.38 -33.82 14.78
CA SER A 63 15.16 -34.62 14.70
C SER A 63 14.57 -34.66 13.28
N ASP A 64 13.50 -35.41 13.06
CA ASP A 64 12.78 -35.41 11.78
C ASP A 64 11.75 -34.27 11.67
N ARG A 65 11.59 -33.47 12.74
CA ARG A 65 10.73 -32.28 12.78
C ARG A 65 11.59 -31.03 12.79
N HIS A 66 11.92 -30.54 11.60
CA HIS A 66 12.73 -29.34 11.44
C HIS A 66 11.94 -28.07 11.83
N PRO A 67 12.63 -27.04 12.38
CA PRO A 67 11.99 -25.80 12.81
C PRO A 67 11.62 -24.85 11.65
N LEU A 68 12.04 -25.19 10.43
CA LEU A 68 11.82 -24.43 9.21
C LEU A 68 11.29 -25.36 8.13
N TYR A 69 10.25 -24.91 7.42
CA TYR A 69 9.76 -25.56 6.21
C TYR A 69 10.32 -24.84 4.98
N GLU A 70 11.00 -25.59 4.11
CA GLU A 70 11.46 -25.14 2.80
C GLU A 70 11.35 -26.32 1.82
N PRO A 71 10.80 -26.13 0.61
CA PRO A 71 10.70 -27.20 -0.38
C PRO A 71 12.06 -27.84 -0.68
N GLY A 72 12.16 -29.16 -0.47
CA GLY A 72 13.37 -29.95 -0.71
C GLY A 72 14.43 -29.91 0.41
N LEU A 73 14.27 -29.08 1.45
CA LEU A 73 15.29 -28.95 2.50
C LEU A 73 15.39 -30.21 3.37
N SER A 74 14.26 -30.77 3.81
CA SER A 74 14.24 -31.96 4.67
C SER A 74 14.90 -33.16 4.00
N GLU A 75 14.67 -33.34 2.70
CA GLU A 75 15.32 -34.39 1.91
C GLU A 75 16.84 -34.19 1.91
N LEU A 76 17.30 -32.97 1.65
CA LEU A 76 18.72 -32.64 1.56
C LEU A 76 19.44 -32.80 2.91
N ILE A 77 18.78 -32.44 4.02
CA ILE A 77 19.28 -32.69 5.38
C ILE A 77 19.35 -34.18 5.64
N SER A 78 18.32 -34.96 5.29
CA SER A 78 18.31 -36.41 5.53
C SER A 78 19.45 -37.15 4.82
N GLN A 79 19.88 -36.66 3.65
CA GLN A 79 20.97 -37.24 2.86
C GLN A 79 22.38 -36.89 3.38
N THR A 80 22.51 -35.78 4.09
CA THR A 80 23.83 -35.22 4.49
C THR A 80 24.08 -35.30 6.00
N ARG A 81 23.02 -35.26 6.82
CA ARG A 81 23.10 -35.27 8.27
C ARG A 81 23.72 -36.58 8.76
N GLY A 82 24.77 -36.45 9.56
CA GLY A 82 25.51 -37.61 10.09
C GLY A 82 26.52 -38.22 9.11
N VAL A 83 26.58 -37.73 7.86
CA VAL A 83 27.61 -38.09 6.88
C VAL A 83 28.71 -37.04 6.89
N ASN A 84 28.38 -35.82 6.47
CA ASN A 84 29.28 -34.67 6.47
C ASN A 84 28.57 -33.36 6.88
N LEU A 85 27.30 -33.41 7.28
CA LEU A 85 26.57 -32.32 7.91
C LEU A 85 26.27 -32.65 9.38
N HIS A 86 26.63 -31.75 10.28
CA HIS A 86 26.43 -31.93 11.72
C HIS A 86 25.77 -30.70 12.35
N PHE A 87 24.98 -30.91 13.40
CA PHE A 87 24.38 -29.83 14.20
C PHE A 87 24.81 -29.99 15.66
N SER A 88 25.35 -28.92 16.25
CA SER A 88 25.90 -28.95 17.62
C SER A 88 25.55 -27.68 18.41
N CYS A 89 25.39 -27.80 19.72
CA CYS A 89 25.38 -26.66 20.64
C CYS A 89 26.77 -26.36 21.22
N ASP A 90 27.74 -27.29 21.08
CA ASP A 90 29.15 -27.02 21.36
C ASP A 90 29.78 -26.27 20.19
N MET A 91 30.18 -25.03 20.44
CA MET A 91 30.85 -24.16 19.48
C MET A 91 32.37 -24.35 19.48
N ILE A 92 32.97 -24.87 20.56
CA ILE A 92 34.43 -24.83 20.76
C ILE A 92 35.13 -25.74 19.75
N GLY A 93 34.79 -27.04 19.75
CA GLY A 93 35.41 -28.02 18.86
C GLY A 93 35.26 -27.68 17.37
N PRO A 94 34.03 -27.42 16.88
CA PRO A 94 33.80 -27.05 15.48
C PRO A 94 34.56 -25.80 15.03
N LEU A 95 34.63 -24.76 15.86
CA LEU A 95 35.37 -23.53 15.54
C LEU A 95 36.88 -23.73 15.54
N GLU A 96 37.41 -24.50 16.50
CA GLU A 96 38.83 -24.78 16.57
C GLU A 96 39.30 -25.61 15.35
N GLY A 97 38.48 -26.56 14.88
CA GLY A 97 38.80 -27.39 13.72
C GLY A 97 38.60 -26.71 12.36
N ALA A 98 37.70 -25.73 12.24
CA ALA A 98 37.28 -25.20 10.94
C ALA A 98 38.40 -24.50 10.15
N ASP A 99 38.44 -24.64 8.83
CA ASP A 99 39.27 -23.79 7.97
C ASP A 99 38.55 -22.47 7.65
N LEU A 100 37.22 -22.56 7.54
CA LEU A 100 36.31 -21.47 7.22
C LEU A 100 35.14 -21.43 8.22
N VAL A 101 34.81 -20.23 8.70
CA VAL A 101 33.72 -19.99 9.63
C VAL A 101 32.71 -19.03 9.02
N PHE A 102 31.50 -19.49 8.74
CA PHE A 102 30.38 -18.62 8.40
C PHE A 102 29.76 -18.01 9.65
N ILE A 103 29.42 -16.72 9.59
CA ILE A 103 28.58 -16.04 10.58
C ILE A 103 27.23 -15.75 9.93
N CYS A 104 26.21 -16.48 10.37
CA CYS A 104 24.82 -16.44 9.88
C CYS A 104 23.85 -16.08 11.01
N VAL A 105 24.15 -15.03 11.77
CA VAL A 105 23.34 -14.56 12.90
C VAL A 105 22.40 -13.43 12.49
N ASN A 106 21.31 -13.28 13.23
CA ASN A 106 20.37 -12.20 12.99
C ASN A 106 20.98 -10.84 13.39
N THR A 107 20.68 -9.83 12.59
CA THR A 107 20.96 -8.40 12.86
C THR A 107 19.63 -7.66 12.86
N PRO A 108 18.85 -7.72 13.97
CA PRO A 108 17.55 -7.08 14.06
C PRO A 108 17.69 -5.57 13.99
N THR A 109 16.62 -4.86 13.62
CA THR A 109 16.60 -3.39 13.68
C THR A 109 16.64 -2.94 15.15
N LYS A 110 17.45 -1.94 15.47
CA LYS A 110 17.55 -1.38 16.82
C LYS A 110 16.21 -0.79 17.26
N ALA A 111 15.73 -1.22 18.42
CA ALA A 111 14.52 -0.69 19.05
C ALA A 111 14.81 0.55 19.93
N TYR A 112 16.06 0.98 20.06
CA TYR A 112 16.48 2.05 20.97
C TYR A 112 17.72 2.81 20.49
N GLY A 113 17.93 4.02 21.03
CA GLY A 113 19.14 4.82 20.85
C GLY A 113 19.35 5.35 19.43
N LEU A 114 20.61 5.65 19.08
CA LEU A 114 20.96 6.16 17.75
C LEU A 114 20.57 5.16 16.65
N GLY A 115 19.83 5.64 15.65
CA GLY A 115 19.32 4.81 14.55
C GLY A 115 18.14 3.91 14.94
N GLN A 116 17.42 4.22 16.02
CA GLN A 116 16.19 3.50 16.39
C GLN A 116 15.24 3.39 15.18
N GLY A 117 14.76 2.18 14.92
CA GLY A 117 13.83 1.88 13.82
C GLY A 117 14.48 1.82 12.43
N LYS A 118 15.77 2.14 12.27
CA LYS A 118 16.46 2.10 10.97
C LYS A 118 17.75 1.27 10.98
N ALA A 119 18.61 1.48 11.95
CA ALA A 119 19.93 0.84 12.03
C ALA A 119 19.83 -0.61 12.51
N ALA A 120 20.67 -1.49 11.96
CA ALA A 120 20.83 -2.85 12.45
C ALA A 120 21.62 -2.91 13.76
N ASP A 121 21.21 -3.81 14.65
CA ASP A 121 21.92 -4.19 15.86
C ASP A 121 22.99 -5.25 15.54
N LEU A 122 24.25 -4.92 15.81
CA LEU A 122 25.41 -5.78 15.56
C LEU A 122 25.83 -6.62 16.77
N THR A 123 25.08 -6.57 17.89
CA THR A 123 25.44 -7.24 19.15
C THR A 123 25.75 -8.73 18.95
N THR A 124 24.91 -9.46 18.21
CA THR A 124 25.12 -10.90 17.97
C THR A 124 26.29 -11.17 17.02
N LEU A 125 26.51 -10.29 16.04
CA LEU A 125 27.64 -10.37 15.11
C LEU A 125 28.98 -10.16 15.85
N GLU A 126 29.04 -9.14 16.70
CA GLU A 126 30.20 -8.85 17.55
C GLU A 126 30.46 -10.02 18.52
N ALA A 127 29.42 -10.56 19.16
CA ALA A 127 29.56 -11.70 20.06
C ALA A 127 30.15 -12.92 19.35
N ALA A 128 29.70 -13.21 18.12
CA ALA A 128 30.26 -14.28 17.29
C ALA A 128 31.73 -14.03 16.95
N ALA A 129 32.10 -12.82 16.51
CA ALA A 129 33.49 -12.45 16.21
C ALA A 129 34.39 -12.60 17.45
N ARG A 130 33.94 -12.13 18.62
CA ARG A 130 34.67 -12.29 19.89
C ARG A 130 34.78 -13.75 20.34
N HIS A 131 33.80 -14.58 20.02
CA HIS A 131 33.86 -16.00 20.32
C HIS A 131 34.91 -16.70 19.44
N ILE A 132 34.98 -16.37 18.14
CA ILE A 132 36.03 -16.86 17.23
C ILE A 132 37.42 -16.52 17.77
N VAL A 133 37.66 -15.28 18.19
CA VAL A 133 38.95 -14.84 18.75
C VAL A 133 39.35 -15.63 20.00
N ARG A 134 38.38 -15.96 20.88
CA ARG A 134 38.67 -16.69 22.12
C ARG A 134 39.06 -18.14 21.85
N THR A 135 38.43 -18.76 20.86
CA THR A 135 38.52 -20.19 20.59
C THR A 135 39.57 -20.55 19.54
N ALA A 136 39.76 -19.71 18.51
CA ALA A 136 40.59 -20.07 17.38
C ALA A 136 42.09 -20.01 17.72
N SER A 137 42.74 -21.18 17.67
CA SER A 137 44.17 -21.36 17.86
C SER A 137 44.99 -21.30 16.55
N GLN A 138 44.31 -21.24 15.40
CA GLN A 138 44.89 -21.24 14.05
C GLN A 138 44.22 -20.19 13.14
N PRO A 139 44.90 -19.70 12.07
CA PRO A 139 44.30 -18.82 11.08
C PRO A 139 42.99 -19.39 10.50
N LYS A 140 41.98 -18.53 10.35
CA LYS A 140 40.65 -18.88 9.82
C LYS A 140 40.24 -17.91 8.72
N ILE A 141 39.45 -18.38 7.77
CA ILE A 141 38.66 -17.52 6.89
C ILE A 141 37.31 -17.31 7.57
N VAL A 142 37.01 -16.09 8.01
CA VAL A 142 35.73 -15.71 8.62
C VAL A 142 34.87 -15.08 7.55
N VAL A 143 33.70 -15.64 7.30
CA VAL A 143 32.79 -15.20 6.24
C VAL A 143 31.50 -14.68 6.84
N GLU A 144 31.28 -13.40 6.69
CA GLU A 144 30.01 -12.76 6.96
C GLU A 144 29.02 -13.16 5.85
N LYS A 145 27.87 -13.76 6.20
CA LYS A 145 26.85 -14.23 5.24
C LYS A 145 25.45 -13.64 5.49
N SER A 146 25.26 -13.01 6.64
CA SER A 146 23.99 -12.43 7.04
C SER A 146 23.69 -11.16 6.22
N THR A 147 22.43 -10.73 6.26
CA THR A 147 22.07 -9.41 5.72
C THR A 147 22.47 -8.34 6.73
N VAL A 148 23.69 -7.84 6.59
CA VAL A 148 24.32 -6.87 7.49
C VAL A 148 24.39 -5.48 6.86
N PRO A 149 24.41 -4.41 7.67
CA PRO A 149 24.67 -3.07 7.17
C PRO A 149 26.09 -2.99 6.60
N VAL A 150 26.31 -2.01 5.72
CA VAL A 150 27.67 -1.63 5.31
C VAL A 150 28.48 -1.33 6.57
N ARG A 151 29.73 -1.84 6.62
CA ARG A 151 30.70 -1.77 7.74
C ARG A 151 30.70 -2.95 8.71
N ALA A 152 29.80 -3.92 8.58
CA ALA A 152 29.80 -5.09 9.47
C ALA A 152 31.10 -5.91 9.37
N ALA A 153 31.58 -6.16 8.15
CA ALA A 153 32.87 -6.80 7.91
C ALA A 153 34.03 -5.96 8.46
N GLU A 154 33.94 -4.63 8.43
CA GLU A 154 34.93 -3.74 9.05
C GLU A 154 34.93 -3.87 10.58
N SER A 155 33.76 -3.97 11.21
CA SER A 155 33.64 -4.23 12.66
C SER A 155 34.25 -5.58 13.03
N ILE A 156 33.98 -6.64 12.25
CA ILE A 156 34.61 -7.95 12.43
C ILE A 156 36.12 -7.82 12.27
N CYS A 157 36.61 -7.21 11.18
CA CYS A 157 38.04 -6.96 10.97
C CYS A 157 38.69 -6.25 12.15
N THR A 158 38.04 -5.23 12.70
CA THR A 158 38.54 -4.44 13.83
C THR A 158 38.68 -5.32 15.08
N ILE A 159 37.66 -6.12 15.39
CA ILE A 159 37.67 -7.05 16.53
C ILE A 159 38.76 -8.10 16.35
N LEU A 160 38.86 -8.73 15.18
CA LEU A 160 39.83 -9.78 14.90
C LEU A 160 41.26 -9.24 14.95
N ARG A 161 41.54 -8.08 14.33
CA ARG A 161 42.87 -7.45 14.30
C ARG A 161 43.35 -7.01 15.67
N ALA A 162 42.46 -6.43 16.49
CA ALA A 162 42.79 -5.98 17.84
C ALA A 162 43.17 -7.14 18.78
N ASN A 163 42.88 -8.38 18.40
CA ASN A 163 43.14 -9.57 19.20
C ASN A 163 44.02 -10.61 18.45
N GLU A 164 44.77 -10.18 17.43
CA GLU A 164 45.71 -11.05 16.72
C GLU A 164 46.78 -11.58 17.68
N ARG A 165 47.04 -12.89 17.58
CA ARG A 165 48.13 -13.57 18.31
C ARG A 165 49.26 -13.89 17.32
N PRO A 166 50.53 -13.98 17.76
CA PRO A 166 51.62 -14.38 16.87
C PRO A 166 51.30 -15.67 16.12
N GLY A 167 51.34 -15.64 14.79
CA GLY A 167 51.03 -16.79 13.92
C GLY A 167 49.54 -17.03 13.64
N VAL A 168 48.61 -16.34 14.30
CA VAL A 168 47.16 -16.50 14.14
C VAL A 168 46.57 -15.21 13.57
N ARG A 169 46.45 -15.17 12.23
CA ARG A 169 45.86 -14.04 11.51
C ARG A 169 44.65 -14.47 10.70
N HIS A 170 43.47 -14.04 11.13
CA HIS A 170 42.22 -14.33 10.44
C HIS A 170 42.04 -13.43 9.22
N THR A 171 41.31 -13.93 8.21
CA THR A 171 40.92 -13.14 7.03
C THR A 171 39.40 -13.05 6.98
N VAL A 172 38.86 -11.86 6.73
CA VAL A 172 37.41 -11.64 6.66
C VAL A 172 36.97 -11.56 5.20
N LEU A 173 35.86 -12.23 4.89
CA LEU A 173 35.15 -12.14 3.62
C LEU A 173 33.69 -11.72 3.88
N SER A 174 33.08 -11.10 2.89
CA SER A 174 31.62 -10.91 2.82
C SER A 174 31.08 -11.84 1.74
N ASN A 175 30.06 -12.62 2.04
CA ASN A 175 29.37 -13.51 1.11
C ASN A 175 27.86 -13.44 1.33
N PRO A 176 27.21 -12.33 0.91
CA PRO A 176 25.78 -12.12 1.14
C PRO A 176 24.94 -13.25 0.57
N GLU A 177 23.84 -13.57 1.24
CA GLU A 177 22.82 -14.47 0.72
C GLU A 177 21.92 -13.76 -0.31
N PHE A 178 21.31 -14.51 -1.24
CA PHE A 178 20.27 -14.00 -2.16
C PHE A 178 19.10 -14.99 -2.30
N LEU A 179 18.80 -15.73 -1.24
CA LEU A 179 17.72 -16.71 -1.18
C LEU A 179 16.39 -16.02 -0.87
N ALA A 180 15.28 -16.59 -1.35
CA ALA A 180 13.93 -16.15 -1.02
C ALA A 180 13.16 -17.27 -0.31
N GLU A 181 12.36 -16.91 0.70
CA GLU A 181 11.51 -17.88 1.43
C GLU A 181 10.58 -18.61 0.46
N GLY A 182 10.47 -19.93 0.60
CA GLY A 182 9.74 -20.83 -0.30
C GLY A 182 10.54 -21.32 -1.52
N SER A 183 11.73 -20.78 -1.79
CA SER A 183 12.61 -21.22 -2.89
C SER A 183 14.08 -21.36 -2.50
N ALA A 184 14.40 -21.35 -1.20
CA ALA A 184 15.76 -21.20 -0.72
C ALA A 184 16.74 -22.26 -1.26
N VAL A 185 16.30 -23.52 -1.29
CA VAL A 185 17.09 -24.65 -1.79
C VAL A 185 17.38 -24.50 -3.29
N GLN A 186 16.38 -24.11 -4.07
CA GLN A 186 16.54 -23.89 -5.51
C GLN A 186 17.49 -22.72 -5.80
N ASP A 187 17.35 -21.62 -5.05
CA ASP A 187 18.19 -20.43 -5.18
C ASP A 187 19.66 -20.73 -4.85
N LEU A 188 19.92 -21.61 -3.88
CA LEU A 188 21.27 -22.06 -3.52
C LEU A 188 21.88 -23.05 -4.52
N LEU A 189 21.06 -23.91 -5.12
CA LEU A 189 21.50 -24.89 -6.12
C LEU A 189 21.76 -24.25 -7.49
N ARG A 190 20.96 -23.25 -7.87
CA ARG A 190 21.04 -22.57 -9.17
C ARG A 190 20.99 -21.05 -9.01
N PRO A 191 21.96 -20.45 -8.30
CA PRO A 191 21.95 -19.01 -8.07
C PRO A 191 22.12 -18.25 -9.37
N ASP A 192 21.49 -17.07 -9.46
CA ASP A 192 21.77 -16.09 -10.52
C ASP A 192 23.23 -15.63 -10.45
N ARG A 193 23.73 -15.41 -9.22
CA ARG A 193 25.12 -15.10 -8.90
C ARG A 193 25.46 -15.50 -7.47
N VAL A 194 26.73 -15.78 -7.22
CA VAL A 194 27.33 -15.83 -5.87
C VAL A 194 28.29 -14.66 -5.76
N LEU A 195 28.12 -13.85 -4.72
CA LEU A 195 28.91 -12.66 -4.48
C LEU A 195 29.95 -12.91 -3.38
N ILE A 196 31.22 -12.60 -3.63
CA ILE A 196 32.30 -12.77 -2.65
C ILE A 196 33.14 -11.49 -2.59
N GLY A 197 33.05 -10.79 -1.46
CA GLY A 197 33.90 -9.64 -1.12
C GLY A 197 35.10 -10.06 -0.29
N GLY A 198 36.28 -9.52 -0.58
CA GLY A 198 37.48 -9.70 0.24
C GLY A 198 38.39 -8.48 0.25
N GLU A 199 39.42 -8.49 1.10
CA GLU A 199 40.42 -7.43 1.13
C GLU A 199 41.31 -7.45 -0.13
N ARG A 200 41.80 -6.27 -0.54
CA ARG A 200 42.76 -6.13 -1.66
C ARG A 200 44.19 -6.37 -1.19
N THR A 201 44.43 -7.53 -0.60
CA THR A 201 45.73 -8.02 -0.15
C THR A 201 45.96 -9.43 -0.69
N ASP A 202 47.21 -9.90 -0.75
CA ASP A 202 47.49 -11.27 -1.25
C ASP A 202 46.75 -12.34 -0.43
N LYS A 203 46.73 -12.20 0.90
CA LYS A 203 45.97 -13.08 1.81
C LYS A 203 44.45 -12.97 1.59
N GLY A 204 43.94 -11.76 1.37
CA GLY A 204 42.53 -11.52 1.06
C GLY A 204 42.12 -12.21 -0.24
N GLN A 205 42.92 -12.08 -1.29
CA GLN A 205 42.67 -12.73 -2.58
C GLN A 205 42.79 -14.24 -2.49
N GLU A 206 43.76 -14.77 -1.74
CA GLU A 206 43.84 -16.20 -1.45
C GLU A 206 42.57 -16.71 -0.75
N ALA A 207 42.09 -16.01 0.28
CA ALA A 207 40.86 -16.40 0.98
C ALA A 207 39.63 -16.38 0.04
N VAL A 208 39.51 -15.36 -0.81
CA VAL A 208 38.48 -15.28 -1.86
C VAL A 208 38.56 -16.49 -2.77
N GLN A 209 39.74 -16.83 -3.30
CA GLN A 209 39.90 -17.97 -4.22
C GLN A 209 39.60 -19.31 -3.55
N ARG A 210 39.93 -19.47 -2.27
CA ARG A 210 39.57 -20.66 -1.50
C ARG A 210 38.04 -20.80 -1.39
N LEU A 211 37.31 -19.73 -1.08
CA LEU A 211 35.84 -19.78 -1.04
C LEU A 211 35.22 -19.98 -2.44
N VAL A 212 35.78 -19.34 -3.48
CA VAL A 212 35.40 -19.56 -4.88
C VAL A 212 35.54 -21.04 -5.25
N SER A 213 36.61 -21.71 -4.81
CA SER A 213 36.83 -23.14 -5.10
C SER A 213 35.74 -24.06 -4.52
N VAL A 214 35.10 -23.66 -3.42
CA VAL A 214 33.96 -24.38 -2.84
C VAL A 214 32.74 -24.22 -3.73
N TYR A 215 32.34 -22.98 -4.03
CA TYR A 215 31.15 -22.71 -4.86
C TYR A 215 31.30 -23.20 -6.31
N ALA A 216 32.51 -23.16 -6.87
CA ALA A 216 32.79 -23.60 -8.24
C ALA A 216 32.53 -25.09 -8.50
N ARG A 217 32.26 -25.89 -7.45
CA ARG A 217 31.90 -27.31 -7.60
C ARG A 217 30.50 -27.53 -8.16
N TRP A 218 29.60 -26.54 -8.04
CA TRP A 218 28.26 -26.63 -8.64
C TRP A 218 27.79 -25.34 -9.30
N VAL A 219 28.42 -24.19 -9.00
CA VAL A 219 28.09 -22.90 -9.59
C VAL A 219 29.07 -22.59 -10.73
N PRO A 220 28.58 -22.28 -11.95
CA PRO A 220 29.44 -21.87 -13.06
C PRO A 220 30.28 -20.64 -12.72
N LYS A 221 31.52 -20.60 -13.20
CA LYS A 221 32.48 -19.52 -12.86
C LYS A 221 31.97 -18.14 -13.25
N GLU A 222 31.19 -18.04 -14.31
CA GLU A 222 30.62 -16.79 -14.84
C GLU A 222 29.60 -16.17 -13.86
N ARG A 223 29.06 -16.98 -12.93
CA ARG A 223 28.15 -16.54 -11.87
C ARG A 223 28.87 -16.26 -10.55
N LEU A 224 30.18 -16.48 -10.46
CA LEU A 224 30.99 -16.20 -9.27
C LEU A 224 31.59 -14.79 -9.39
N VAL A 225 30.98 -13.83 -8.72
CA VAL A 225 31.39 -12.42 -8.78
C VAL A 225 32.25 -12.10 -7.56
N THR A 226 33.52 -11.77 -7.79
CA THR A 226 34.46 -11.38 -6.73
C THR A 226 34.68 -9.87 -6.71
N MET A 227 34.68 -9.25 -5.53
CA MET A 227 34.90 -7.81 -5.36
C MET A 227 35.55 -7.47 -4.01
N ASN A 228 35.61 -6.18 -3.67
CA ASN A 228 36.06 -5.78 -2.34
C ASN A 228 34.94 -5.97 -1.30
N LEU A 229 35.30 -6.02 0.00
CA LEU A 229 34.35 -6.20 1.12
C LEU A 229 33.14 -5.26 1.05
N TRP A 230 33.40 -3.95 0.93
CA TRP A 230 32.38 -2.90 0.97
C TRP A 230 31.42 -2.97 -0.21
N SER A 231 31.95 -3.21 -1.40
CA SER A 231 31.13 -3.39 -2.60
C SER A 231 30.22 -4.61 -2.46
N SER A 232 30.67 -5.68 -1.80
CA SER A 232 29.86 -6.87 -1.56
C SER A 232 28.66 -6.57 -0.65
N GLU A 233 28.91 -5.96 0.52
CA GLU A 233 27.86 -5.57 1.48
C GLU A 233 26.86 -4.59 0.84
N LEU A 234 27.36 -3.52 0.21
CA LEU A 234 26.50 -2.51 -0.41
C LEU A 234 25.66 -3.08 -1.55
N SER A 235 26.20 -4.00 -2.35
CA SER A 235 25.47 -4.62 -3.45
C SER A 235 24.23 -5.39 -2.98
N LYS A 236 24.28 -6.02 -1.79
CA LYS A 236 23.12 -6.70 -1.21
C LYS A 236 22.01 -5.70 -0.82
N LEU A 237 22.36 -4.62 -0.12
CA LEU A 237 21.39 -3.59 0.26
C LEU A 237 20.77 -2.92 -0.96
N VAL A 238 21.59 -2.54 -1.95
CA VAL A 238 21.11 -1.88 -3.17
C VAL A 238 20.24 -2.84 -4.00
N ALA A 239 20.61 -4.11 -4.13
CA ALA A 239 19.78 -5.08 -4.86
C ALA A 239 18.40 -5.24 -4.22
N ASN A 240 18.32 -5.39 -2.90
CA ASN A 240 17.06 -5.50 -2.18
C ASN A 240 16.25 -4.20 -2.24
N ALA A 241 16.90 -3.03 -2.16
CA ALA A 241 16.25 -1.74 -2.33
C ALA A 241 15.66 -1.56 -3.74
N MET A 242 16.36 -2.00 -4.79
CA MET A 242 15.84 -1.97 -6.16
C MET A 242 14.66 -2.93 -6.36
N LEU A 243 14.67 -4.11 -5.75
CA LEU A 243 13.53 -5.03 -5.79
C LEU A 243 12.30 -4.42 -5.10
N ALA A 244 12.47 -3.87 -3.90
CA ALA A 244 11.42 -3.18 -3.17
C ALA A 244 10.89 -1.95 -3.93
N GLN A 245 11.80 -1.19 -4.55
CA GLN A 245 11.45 -0.03 -5.36
C GLN A 245 10.54 -0.41 -6.53
N ARG A 246 10.80 -1.51 -7.24
CA ARG A 246 9.92 -1.95 -8.35
C ARG A 246 8.50 -2.22 -7.88
N ILE A 247 8.34 -2.88 -6.73
CA ILE A 247 7.03 -3.14 -6.12
C ILE A 247 6.34 -1.81 -5.75
N SER A 248 7.06 -0.91 -5.07
CA SER A 248 6.51 0.40 -4.72
C SER A 248 6.14 1.22 -5.96
N SER A 249 6.96 1.21 -7.02
CA SER A 249 6.68 1.92 -8.27
C SER A 249 5.42 1.40 -8.97
N ILE A 250 5.24 0.08 -9.07
CA ILE A 250 4.02 -0.47 -9.67
C ILE A 250 2.79 -0.25 -8.77
N ASN A 251 2.96 -0.24 -7.45
CA ASN A 251 1.90 0.12 -6.51
C ASN A 251 1.49 1.60 -6.64
N ALA A 252 2.42 2.53 -6.86
CA ALA A 252 2.06 3.91 -7.22
C ALA A 252 1.24 3.96 -8.51
N ALA A 253 1.65 3.21 -9.54
CA ALA A 253 0.88 3.12 -10.77
C ALA A 253 -0.52 2.54 -10.53
N SER A 254 -0.68 1.59 -9.60
CA SER A 254 -2.00 1.04 -9.24
C SER A 254 -2.99 2.11 -8.77
N ALA A 255 -2.54 3.08 -7.98
CA ALA A 255 -3.39 4.17 -7.52
C ALA A 255 -3.83 5.09 -8.68
N ILE A 256 -2.93 5.32 -9.66
CA ILE A 256 -3.26 6.07 -10.88
C ILE A 256 -4.27 5.28 -11.73
N CYS A 257 -4.07 3.97 -11.88
CA CYS A 257 -4.95 3.08 -12.63
C CYS A 257 -6.38 3.13 -12.04
N GLU A 258 -6.50 3.01 -10.72
CA GLU A 258 -7.80 3.13 -10.04
C GLU A 258 -8.46 4.51 -10.25
N ALA A 259 -7.69 5.59 -10.25
CA ALA A 259 -8.22 6.94 -10.45
C ALA A 259 -8.59 7.27 -11.92
N THR A 260 -8.04 6.54 -12.88
CA THR A 260 -8.20 6.81 -14.32
C THR A 260 -9.02 5.76 -15.06
N GLY A 261 -9.24 4.60 -14.46
CA GLY A 261 -9.92 3.46 -15.06
C GLY A 261 -9.02 2.54 -15.90
N ALA A 262 -7.70 2.71 -15.82
CA ALA A 262 -6.74 1.77 -16.41
C ALA A 262 -6.59 0.50 -15.54
N ASP A 263 -6.07 -0.59 -16.10
CA ASP A 263 -5.76 -1.82 -15.37
C ASP A 263 -4.24 -1.90 -15.10
N VAL A 264 -3.88 -2.07 -13.82
CA VAL A 264 -2.46 -2.14 -13.40
C VAL A 264 -1.75 -3.39 -13.94
N SER A 265 -2.47 -4.48 -14.18
CA SER A 265 -1.95 -5.73 -14.77
C SER A 265 -1.57 -5.51 -16.23
N GLU A 266 -2.41 -4.82 -17.00
CA GLU A 266 -2.11 -4.45 -18.39
C GLU A 266 -0.92 -3.49 -18.46
N VAL A 267 -0.89 -2.48 -17.58
CA VAL A 267 0.24 -1.54 -17.47
C VAL A 267 1.53 -2.26 -17.11
N ALA A 268 1.49 -3.15 -16.11
CA ALA A 268 2.65 -3.95 -15.69
C ALA A 268 3.16 -4.85 -16.83
N GLN A 269 2.26 -5.47 -17.58
CA GLN A 269 2.61 -6.30 -18.74
C GLN A 269 3.28 -5.47 -19.84
N ALA A 270 2.71 -4.30 -20.18
CA ALA A 270 3.26 -3.41 -21.20
C ALA A 270 4.65 -2.87 -20.82
N VAL A 271 4.82 -2.43 -19.56
CA VAL A 271 6.10 -1.95 -19.03
C VAL A 271 7.13 -3.09 -18.93
N GLY A 272 6.71 -4.27 -18.47
CA GLY A 272 7.57 -5.44 -18.30
C GLY A 272 8.03 -6.10 -19.60
N ALA A 273 7.33 -5.84 -20.71
CA ALA A 273 7.72 -6.31 -22.05
C ALA A 273 9.01 -5.67 -22.57
N ASP A 274 9.37 -4.48 -22.06
CA ASP A 274 10.67 -3.88 -22.34
C ASP A 274 11.77 -4.64 -21.58
N SER A 275 12.66 -5.31 -22.31
CA SER A 275 13.72 -6.14 -21.74
C SER A 275 14.71 -5.38 -20.84
N ARG A 276 14.79 -4.05 -20.95
CA ARG A 276 15.64 -3.21 -20.08
C ARG A 276 15.04 -3.07 -18.68
N ILE A 277 13.73 -3.23 -18.55
CA ILE A 277 12.99 -3.23 -17.28
C ILE A 277 12.76 -4.67 -16.82
N GLY A 278 12.29 -5.52 -17.73
CA GLY A 278 11.93 -6.91 -17.50
C GLY A 278 10.61 -7.09 -16.71
N PRO A 279 10.00 -8.28 -16.77
CA PRO A 279 8.64 -8.50 -16.27
C PRO A 279 8.55 -8.84 -14.76
N ARG A 280 9.67 -9.15 -14.11
CA ARG A 280 9.66 -9.65 -12.71
C ARG A 280 9.47 -8.50 -11.71
N PHE A 281 8.89 -8.80 -10.54
CA PHE A 281 8.68 -7.81 -9.47
C PHE A 281 7.83 -6.60 -9.91
N LEU A 282 6.90 -6.81 -10.85
CA LEU A 282 5.93 -5.81 -11.32
C LEU A 282 4.48 -6.23 -11.01
N CYS A 283 4.28 -7.07 -9.99
CA CYS A 283 2.94 -7.43 -9.55
C CYS A 283 2.52 -6.44 -8.46
N ALA A 284 1.49 -5.65 -8.73
CA ALA A 284 0.90 -4.77 -7.72
C ALA A 284 0.25 -5.60 -6.60
N SER A 285 0.31 -5.08 -5.37
CA SER A 285 -0.21 -5.74 -4.18
C SER A 285 -0.59 -4.72 -3.10
N LEU A 286 -1.17 -5.18 -1.99
CA LEU A 286 -1.39 -4.37 -0.78
C LEU A 286 -0.09 -3.77 -0.20
N GLY A 287 1.07 -4.34 -0.55
CA GLY A 287 2.39 -3.92 -0.10
C GLY A 287 3.37 -5.08 -0.09
N PHE A 288 4.67 -4.78 -0.12
CA PHE A 288 5.68 -5.78 0.19
C PHE A 288 5.80 -5.96 1.71
N GLY A 289 6.18 -7.16 2.13
CA GLY A 289 6.49 -7.51 3.50
C GLY A 289 7.77 -8.35 3.62
N GLY A 290 7.88 -9.09 4.72
CA GLY A 290 9.03 -9.94 5.01
C GLY A 290 10.18 -9.19 5.68
N SER A 291 11.06 -9.94 6.32
CA SER A 291 12.12 -9.38 7.16
C SER A 291 13.25 -8.64 6.42
N CYS A 292 13.29 -8.68 5.09
CA CYS A 292 14.39 -8.14 4.29
C CYS A 292 14.11 -6.73 3.76
N PHE A 293 13.06 -6.51 2.97
CA PHE A 293 12.94 -5.28 2.18
C PHE A 293 12.88 -4.00 3.01
N GLN A 294 11.96 -3.91 3.97
CA GLN A 294 11.83 -2.72 4.82
C GLN A 294 13.11 -2.52 5.65
N LYS A 295 13.65 -3.60 6.23
CA LYS A 295 14.89 -3.55 7.02
C LYS A 295 16.06 -3.00 6.21
N ASP A 296 16.27 -3.52 5.00
CA ASP A 296 17.44 -3.20 4.19
C ASP A 296 17.35 -1.80 3.59
N VAL A 297 16.15 -1.37 3.16
CA VAL A 297 15.94 0.01 2.70
C VAL A 297 16.16 0.99 3.85
N LEU A 298 15.62 0.74 5.04
CA LEU A 298 15.84 1.63 6.19
C LEU A 298 17.30 1.64 6.66
N ASN A 299 18.02 0.51 6.58
CA ASN A 299 19.46 0.49 6.84
C ASN A 299 20.23 1.30 5.79
N LEU A 300 19.84 1.25 4.51
CA LEU A 300 20.44 2.07 3.46
C LEU A 300 20.16 3.56 3.68
N VAL A 301 18.95 3.92 4.06
CA VAL A 301 18.58 5.30 4.45
C VAL A 301 19.46 5.80 5.60
N TYR A 302 19.57 5.01 6.67
CA TYR A 302 20.41 5.36 7.82
C TYR A 302 21.89 5.48 7.46
N LEU A 303 22.40 4.61 6.57
CA LEU A 303 23.75 4.72 6.05
C LEU A 303 23.96 6.04 5.29
N CYS A 304 23.01 6.44 4.44
CA CYS A 304 23.06 7.71 3.73
C CYS A 304 23.05 8.90 4.70
N GLU A 305 22.21 8.87 5.74
CA GLU A 305 22.19 9.88 6.81
C GLU A 305 23.55 9.98 7.51
N CYS A 306 24.16 8.84 7.88
CA CYS A 306 25.48 8.79 8.52
C CYS A 306 26.61 9.30 7.62
N LEU A 307 26.47 9.18 6.30
CA LEU A 307 27.41 9.68 5.30
C LEU A 307 27.12 11.14 4.88
N ASN A 308 26.15 11.80 5.52
CA ASN A 308 25.73 13.16 5.21
C ASN A 308 25.22 13.33 3.77
N LEU A 309 24.41 12.37 3.29
CA LEU A 309 23.78 12.33 1.97
C LEU A 309 22.23 12.37 2.08
N PRO A 310 21.63 13.49 2.52
CA PRO A 310 20.20 13.55 2.84
C PRO A 310 19.27 13.43 1.62
N GLU A 311 19.70 13.84 0.42
CA GLU A 311 18.93 13.65 -0.82
C GLU A 311 18.79 12.16 -1.17
N VAL A 312 19.88 11.40 -1.01
CA VAL A 312 19.92 9.96 -1.29
C VAL A 312 19.09 9.20 -0.25
N ALA A 313 19.16 9.61 1.01
CA ALA A 313 18.33 9.07 2.08
C ALA A 313 16.84 9.23 1.77
N ARG A 314 16.38 10.45 1.42
CA ARG A 314 14.98 10.72 1.07
C ARG A 314 14.49 9.94 -0.15
N TYR A 315 15.36 9.76 -1.15
CA TYR A 315 15.04 8.96 -2.33
C TYR A 315 14.69 7.51 -1.96
N TRP A 316 15.54 6.85 -1.17
CA TRP A 316 15.27 5.46 -0.76
C TRP A 316 14.16 5.36 0.27
N GLU A 317 14.03 6.32 1.17
CA GLU A 317 12.95 6.36 2.17
C GLU A 317 11.56 6.41 1.50
N SER A 318 11.44 7.07 0.34
CA SER A 318 10.20 7.11 -0.44
C SER A 318 9.64 5.73 -0.80
N VAL A 319 10.51 4.71 -0.95
CA VAL A 319 10.11 3.33 -1.25
C VAL A 319 9.28 2.75 -0.11
N VAL A 320 9.70 2.98 1.14
CA VAL A 320 9.00 2.52 2.35
C VAL A 320 7.76 3.36 2.62
N THR A 321 7.86 4.69 2.46
CA THR A 321 6.72 5.60 2.61
C THR A 321 5.58 5.22 1.67
N LEU A 322 5.88 4.90 0.41
CA LEU A 322 4.89 4.49 -0.56
C LEU A 322 4.29 3.10 -0.26
N ASN A 323 5.09 2.17 0.28
CA ASN A 323 4.60 0.88 0.76
C ASN A 323 3.61 1.06 1.92
N GLN A 324 3.89 1.97 2.84
CA GLN A 324 2.99 2.28 3.95
C GLN A 324 1.70 2.94 3.47
N TYR A 325 1.80 3.90 2.55
CA TYR A 325 0.64 4.52 1.90
C TYR A 325 -0.28 3.47 1.24
N GLN A 326 0.29 2.51 0.50
CA GLN A 326 -0.50 1.46 -0.17
C GLN A 326 -1.32 0.62 0.83
N LYS A 327 -0.71 0.20 1.95
CA LYS A 327 -1.39 -0.56 3.01
C LYS A 327 -2.57 0.23 3.61
N TYR A 328 -2.35 1.50 3.93
CA TYR A 328 -3.40 2.35 4.50
C TYR A 328 -4.51 2.68 3.50
N ARG A 329 -4.18 3.06 2.25
CA ARG A 329 -5.22 3.39 1.27
C ARG A 329 -6.15 2.20 1.01
N PHE A 330 -5.60 0.97 1.03
CA PHE A 330 -6.38 -0.24 0.84
C PHE A 330 -7.34 -0.48 2.01
N ALA A 331 -6.86 -0.37 3.24
CA ALA A 331 -7.70 -0.47 4.43
C ALA A 331 -8.78 0.63 4.48
N ASP A 332 -8.42 1.87 4.15
CA ASP A 332 -9.35 3.00 4.09
C ASP A 332 -10.42 2.79 3.01
N LYS A 333 -10.06 2.24 1.85
CA LYS A 333 -11.01 1.86 0.80
C LYS A 333 -12.05 0.85 1.31
N ILE A 334 -11.63 -0.17 2.05
CA ILE A 334 -12.56 -1.15 2.67
C ILE A 334 -13.56 -0.43 3.58
N ILE A 335 -13.09 0.51 4.41
CA ILE A 335 -13.93 1.25 5.35
C ILE A 335 -14.95 2.13 4.60
N VAL A 336 -14.48 2.85 3.58
CA VAL A 336 -15.31 3.72 2.74
C VAL A 336 -16.38 2.93 2.02
N ASP A 337 -16.01 1.84 1.34
CA ASP A 337 -16.93 0.98 0.60
C ASP A 337 -17.93 0.26 1.50
N LEU A 338 -17.56 0.01 2.77
CA LEU A 338 -18.47 -0.44 3.83
C LEU A 338 -19.22 0.71 4.51
N PHE A 339 -19.53 1.76 3.76
CA PHE A 339 -20.35 2.91 4.17
C PHE A 339 -19.73 3.77 5.28
N ASN A 340 -18.41 3.96 5.24
CA ASN A 340 -17.63 4.69 6.26
C ASN A 340 -17.83 4.16 7.69
N THR A 341 -18.23 2.90 7.84
CA THR A 341 -18.40 2.29 9.17
C THR A 341 -18.24 0.78 9.12
N VAL A 342 -17.28 0.28 9.89
CA VAL A 342 -17.04 -1.16 10.06
C VAL A 342 -17.28 -1.64 11.48
N LYS A 343 -17.73 -0.75 12.38
CA LYS A 343 -17.99 -1.09 13.79
C LYS A 343 -19.01 -2.23 13.91
N GLY A 344 -18.60 -3.33 14.52
CA GLY A 344 -19.42 -4.53 14.69
C GLY A 344 -19.63 -5.35 13.41
N LYS A 345 -19.07 -4.94 12.27
CA LYS A 345 -19.14 -5.71 11.03
C LYS A 345 -18.11 -6.83 11.06
N ARG A 346 -18.54 -8.02 10.67
CA ARG A 346 -17.65 -9.16 10.42
C ARG A 346 -16.93 -8.98 9.09
N ILE A 347 -15.60 -9.07 9.10
CA ILE A 347 -14.76 -9.03 7.90
C ILE A 347 -13.88 -10.28 7.91
N ALA A 348 -13.96 -11.07 6.83
CA ALA A 348 -13.11 -12.23 6.64
C ALA A 348 -11.79 -11.79 6.01
N VAL A 349 -10.67 -12.17 6.61
CA VAL A 349 -9.32 -11.91 6.10
C VAL A 349 -8.68 -13.23 5.72
N LEU A 350 -8.43 -13.41 4.43
CA LEU A 350 -7.83 -14.62 3.87
C LEU A 350 -6.36 -14.35 3.56
N GLY A 351 -5.48 -15.03 4.30
CA GLY A 351 -4.04 -14.85 4.26
C GLY A 351 -3.54 -13.90 5.35
N PHE A 352 -2.51 -14.32 6.06
CA PHE A 352 -1.84 -13.54 7.10
C PHE A 352 -0.31 -13.54 6.94
N ALA A 353 0.26 -14.60 6.37
CA ALA A 353 1.67 -14.62 5.99
C ALA A 353 2.02 -13.50 5.00
N PHE A 354 3.27 -13.03 4.99
CA PHE A 354 3.65 -11.89 4.15
C PHE A 354 3.64 -12.23 2.63
N LYS A 355 3.73 -13.51 2.29
CA LYS A 355 3.64 -14.09 0.95
C LYS A 355 3.14 -15.54 1.04
N LYS A 356 2.80 -16.16 -0.09
CA LYS A 356 2.46 -17.59 -0.13
C LYS A 356 3.65 -18.51 0.20
N ASP A 357 3.33 -19.75 0.54
CA ASP A 357 4.26 -20.86 0.76
C ASP A 357 5.22 -20.69 1.94
N THR A 358 4.88 -19.81 2.90
CA THR A 358 5.61 -19.60 4.17
C THR A 358 4.63 -19.41 5.34
N GLY A 359 5.08 -19.69 6.55
CA GLY A 359 4.38 -19.34 7.79
C GLY A 359 4.88 -18.05 8.43
N ASP A 360 5.80 -17.33 7.77
CA ASP A 360 6.39 -16.09 8.30
C ASP A 360 5.43 -14.90 8.17
N THR A 361 5.30 -14.16 9.25
CA THR A 361 4.41 -12.99 9.39
C THR A 361 5.17 -11.68 9.56
N ARG A 362 6.52 -11.72 9.64
CA ARG A 362 7.34 -10.51 9.84
C ARG A 362 7.07 -9.47 8.76
N GLU A 363 6.73 -8.25 9.19
CA GLU A 363 6.35 -7.13 8.31
C GLU A 363 5.25 -7.51 7.31
N SER A 364 4.37 -8.45 7.64
CA SER A 364 3.25 -8.81 6.76
C SER A 364 2.31 -7.62 6.60
N PRO A 365 1.98 -7.21 5.36
CA PRO A 365 1.04 -6.11 5.14
C PRO A 365 -0.38 -6.45 5.63
N ALA A 366 -0.71 -7.73 5.84
CA ALA A 366 -1.95 -8.15 6.50
C ALA A 366 -2.05 -7.62 7.94
N ILE A 367 -0.93 -7.48 8.65
CA ILE A 367 -0.91 -6.99 10.04
C ILE A 367 -1.41 -5.54 10.09
N ASP A 368 -0.89 -4.68 9.22
CA ASP A 368 -1.27 -3.26 9.19
C ASP A 368 -2.74 -3.07 8.78
N VAL A 369 -3.20 -3.83 7.78
CA VAL A 369 -4.60 -3.81 7.34
C VAL A 369 -5.52 -4.27 8.46
N CYS A 370 -5.21 -5.40 9.12
CA CYS A 370 -5.99 -5.91 10.24
C CYS A 370 -6.03 -4.94 11.42
N ARG A 371 -4.89 -4.35 11.80
CA ARG A 371 -4.83 -3.35 12.90
C ARG A 371 -5.73 -2.15 12.59
N ARG A 372 -5.64 -1.59 11.38
CA ARG A 372 -6.48 -0.46 10.97
C ARG A 372 -7.97 -0.80 11.01
N LEU A 373 -8.38 -1.99 10.57
CA LEU A 373 -9.78 -2.42 10.63
C LEU A 373 -10.25 -2.66 12.07
N ILE A 374 -9.40 -3.21 12.94
CA ILE A 374 -9.68 -3.39 14.37
C ILE A 374 -9.85 -2.03 15.06
N ASP A 375 -8.99 -1.05 14.76
CA ASP A 375 -9.06 0.29 15.33
C ASP A 375 -10.40 1.00 14.99
N GLU A 376 -11.00 0.67 13.84
CA GLU A 376 -12.34 1.12 13.42
C GLU A 376 -13.50 0.26 13.97
N GLY A 377 -13.18 -0.74 14.80
CA GLY A 377 -14.15 -1.59 15.50
C GLY A 377 -14.69 -2.77 14.68
N ALA A 378 -14.01 -3.19 13.61
CA ALA A 378 -14.38 -4.39 12.86
C ALA A 378 -14.16 -5.67 13.69
N LEU A 379 -14.97 -6.69 13.41
CA LEU A 379 -14.81 -8.03 13.95
C LEU A 379 -14.12 -8.91 12.90
N LEU A 380 -12.83 -9.21 13.09
CA LEU A 380 -12.04 -9.91 12.09
C LEU A 380 -12.14 -11.43 12.27
N ARG A 381 -12.34 -12.13 11.14
CA ARG A 381 -12.22 -13.59 11.02
C ARG A 381 -11.05 -13.91 10.10
N VAL A 382 -9.93 -14.35 10.66
CA VAL A 382 -8.69 -14.55 9.92
C VAL A 382 -8.48 -16.02 9.62
N TYR A 383 -8.16 -16.37 8.38
CA TYR A 383 -7.71 -17.70 7.99
C TYR A 383 -6.38 -17.62 7.22
N ASP A 384 -5.39 -18.39 7.65
CA ASP A 384 -4.15 -18.63 6.90
C ASP A 384 -3.80 -20.13 6.96
N PRO A 385 -3.44 -20.78 5.84
CA PRO A 385 -3.15 -22.21 5.81
C PRO A 385 -1.93 -22.66 6.63
N LYS A 386 -0.98 -21.76 6.94
CA LYS A 386 0.31 -22.10 7.56
C LYS A 386 0.65 -21.31 8.82
N VAL A 387 0.09 -20.12 9.03
CA VAL A 387 0.37 -19.32 10.23
C VAL A 387 -0.39 -19.86 11.43
N ALA A 388 0.33 -20.09 12.54
CA ALA A 388 -0.28 -20.55 13.79
C ALA A 388 -1.16 -19.48 14.44
N SER A 389 -2.29 -19.88 15.05
CA SER A 389 -3.21 -18.95 15.72
C SER A 389 -2.53 -18.10 16.79
N SER A 390 -1.59 -18.66 17.55
CA SER A 390 -0.85 -17.93 18.58
C SER A 390 0.01 -16.81 17.99
N GLN A 391 0.56 -17.01 16.79
CA GLN A 391 1.37 -16.01 16.09
C GLN A 391 0.49 -14.85 15.58
N ILE A 392 -0.67 -15.14 14.99
CA ILE A 392 -1.62 -14.12 14.53
C ILE A 392 -2.06 -13.24 15.71
N ARG A 393 -2.40 -13.84 16.85
CA ARG A 393 -2.79 -13.12 18.08
C ARG A 393 -1.66 -12.25 18.60
N LEU A 394 -0.44 -12.78 18.66
CA LEU A 394 0.75 -12.05 19.08
C LEU A 394 0.99 -10.83 18.18
N ASP A 395 0.96 -11.01 16.86
CA ASP A 395 1.22 -9.92 15.91
C ASP A 395 0.15 -8.83 15.94
N LEU A 396 -1.09 -9.17 16.28
CA LEU A 396 -2.20 -8.22 16.44
C LEU A 396 -2.40 -7.71 17.87
N ASN A 397 -1.52 -8.11 18.82
CA ASN A 397 -1.65 -7.83 20.25
C ASN A 397 -3.04 -8.17 20.82
N GLN A 398 -3.62 -9.29 20.39
CA GLN A 398 -4.95 -9.75 20.83
C GLN A 398 -4.82 -10.86 21.89
N PRO A 399 -5.67 -10.85 22.93
CA PRO A 399 -5.65 -11.89 23.96
C PRO A 399 -6.11 -13.25 23.40
N GLU A 400 -5.86 -14.30 24.18
CA GLU A 400 -6.50 -15.61 23.97
C GLU A 400 -8.02 -15.47 24.09
N PRO A 401 -8.79 -16.28 23.34
CA PRO A 401 -10.24 -16.17 23.33
C PRO A 401 -10.79 -16.54 24.70
N ASP A 402 -11.71 -15.71 25.20
CA ASP A 402 -12.55 -16.07 26.33
C ASP A 402 -13.66 -17.00 25.83
N GLU A 403 -13.80 -18.20 26.41
CA GLU A 403 -14.76 -19.23 25.95
C GLU A 403 -16.22 -18.75 25.99
N ALA A 404 -16.51 -17.62 26.64
CA ALA A 404 -17.85 -17.10 26.89
C ALA A 404 -18.33 -15.97 25.94
N SER A 405 -17.53 -15.51 24.96
CA SER A 405 -17.90 -14.34 24.13
C SER A 405 -17.93 -14.62 22.63
N ASP A 406 -19.14 -14.62 22.05
CA ASP A 406 -19.41 -14.66 20.61
C ASP A 406 -19.01 -13.37 19.84
N ALA A 407 -18.51 -12.36 20.55
CA ALA A 407 -18.17 -11.04 20.03
C ALA A 407 -16.68 -10.70 20.12
N ALA A 408 -15.80 -11.71 20.01
CA ALA A 408 -14.37 -11.47 19.97
C ALA A 408 -13.97 -10.60 18.77
N VAL A 409 -13.13 -9.58 19.03
CA VAL A 409 -12.57 -8.69 17.99
C VAL A 409 -11.79 -9.47 16.93
N LEU A 410 -11.12 -10.55 17.34
CA LEU A 410 -10.37 -11.46 16.46
C LEU A 410 -10.81 -12.91 16.69
N THR A 411 -11.26 -13.55 15.62
CA THR A 411 -11.46 -15.00 15.53
C THR A 411 -10.49 -15.57 14.51
N VAL A 412 -9.69 -16.58 14.87
CA VAL A 412 -8.86 -17.32 13.93
C VAL A 412 -9.60 -18.58 13.50
N CYS A 413 -9.86 -18.72 12.22
CA CYS A 413 -10.68 -19.77 11.63
C CYS A 413 -9.81 -20.92 11.08
N SER A 414 -10.41 -22.11 10.94
CA SER A 414 -9.75 -23.31 10.39
C SER A 414 -9.76 -23.39 8.87
N ASP A 415 -10.64 -22.63 8.22
CA ASP A 415 -10.85 -22.65 6.77
C ASP A 415 -11.46 -21.33 6.27
N ALA A 416 -11.35 -21.09 4.96
CA ALA A 416 -11.84 -19.86 4.34
C ALA A 416 -13.38 -19.72 4.38
N TYR A 417 -14.13 -20.83 4.38
CA TYR A 417 -15.59 -20.80 4.36
C TYR A 417 -16.15 -20.37 5.73
N SER A 418 -15.61 -20.91 6.81
CA SER A 418 -15.97 -20.50 8.17
C SER A 418 -15.56 -19.05 8.46
N ALA A 419 -14.45 -18.58 7.91
CA ALA A 419 -14.07 -17.17 7.99
C ALA A 419 -15.11 -16.25 7.32
N ALA A 420 -15.61 -16.64 6.14
CA ALA A 420 -16.55 -15.82 5.36
C ALA A 420 -18.02 -15.90 5.81
N GLU A 421 -18.38 -16.87 6.64
CA GLU A 421 -19.76 -17.04 7.13
C GLU A 421 -20.26 -15.80 7.89
N GLY A 422 -21.35 -15.21 7.40
CA GLY A 422 -21.94 -13.99 7.95
C GLY A 422 -21.04 -12.74 7.82
N ALA A 423 -19.97 -12.80 7.04
CA ALA A 423 -19.10 -11.66 6.79
C ALA A 423 -19.77 -10.64 5.85
N HIS A 424 -19.43 -9.36 6.00
CA HIS A 424 -19.83 -8.28 5.11
C HIS A 424 -18.83 -8.10 3.96
N ALA A 425 -17.57 -8.43 4.23
CA ALA A 425 -16.48 -8.36 3.27
C ALA A 425 -15.55 -9.57 3.41
N VAL A 426 -15.01 -10.02 2.29
CA VAL A 426 -13.85 -10.92 2.23
C VAL A 426 -12.67 -10.13 1.69
N VAL A 427 -11.54 -10.19 2.38
CA VAL A 427 -10.32 -9.44 2.07
C VAL A 427 -9.19 -10.44 1.83
N ILE A 428 -8.62 -10.46 0.62
CA ILE A 428 -7.48 -11.30 0.29
C ILE A 428 -6.19 -10.54 0.56
N CYS A 429 -5.41 -10.97 1.55
CA CYS A 429 -4.15 -10.34 1.95
C CYS A 429 -2.91 -11.12 1.50
N THR A 430 -3.04 -12.40 1.15
CA THR A 430 -1.90 -13.26 0.74
C THR A 430 -2.29 -14.13 -0.44
N GLU A 431 -1.41 -14.25 -1.43
CA GLU A 431 -1.63 -14.94 -2.71
C GLU A 431 -1.57 -16.47 -2.64
N TRP A 432 -2.17 -17.08 -1.61
CA TRP A 432 -2.24 -18.53 -1.49
C TRP A 432 -3.01 -19.13 -2.67
N SER A 433 -2.43 -20.14 -3.33
CA SER A 433 -3.02 -20.79 -4.51
C SER A 433 -4.43 -21.34 -4.24
N GLU A 434 -4.70 -21.79 -3.01
CA GLU A 434 -6.01 -22.28 -2.57
C GLU A 434 -7.12 -21.25 -2.73
N PHE A 435 -6.84 -19.95 -2.52
CA PHE A 435 -7.89 -18.91 -2.55
C PHE A 435 -8.49 -18.69 -3.94
N SER A 436 -7.70 -18.91 -5.00
CA SER A 436 -8.19 -18.87 -6.38
C SER A 436 -9.10 -20.05 -6.75
N GLN A 437 -9.13 -21.10 -5.93
CA GLN A 437 -9.87 -22.35 -6.17
C GLN A 437 -11.12 -22.49 -5.29
N LEU A 438 -11.43 -21.49 -4.47
CA LEU A 438 -12.59 -21.50 -3.58
C LEU A 438 -13.91 -21.40 -4.36
N ASP A 439 -14.96 -22.03 -3.81
CA ASP A 439 -16.32 -21.84 -4.30
C ASP A 439 -16.89 -20.51 -3.78
N PHE A 440 -16.70 -19.45 -4.57
CA PHE A 440 -17.21 -18.13 -4.26
C PHE A 440 -18.74 -18.05 -4.30
N GLY A 441 -19.44 -18.96 -4.99
CA GLY A 441 -20.90 -19.04 -4.95
C GLY A 441 -21.39 -19.47 -3.57
N ARG A 442 -20.74 -20.47 -2.97
CA ARG A 442 -20.99 -20.90 -1.59
C ARG A 442 -20.65 -19.80 -0.59
N ILE A 443 -19.49 -19.13 -0.76
CA ILE A 443 -19.09 -18.01 0.11
C ILE A 443 -20.11 -16.87 0.01
N PHE A 444 -20.51 -16.49 -1.20
CA PHE A 444 -21.52 -15.46 -1.40
C PHE A 444 -22.82 -15.81 -0.68
N ALA A 445 -23.29 -17.05 -0.79
CA ALA A 445 -24.54 -17.47 -0.15
C ALA A 445 -24.52 -17.33 1.38
N SER A 446 -23.37 -17.52 2.05
CA SER A 446 -23.26 -17.44 3.50
C SER A 446 -22.99 -16.02 4.05
N MET A 447 -22.63 -15.06 3.20
CA MET A 447 -22.31 -13.69 3.60
C MET A 447 -23.54 -12.80 3.88
N ALA A 448 -23.33 -11.73 4.64
CA ALA A 448 -24.28 -10.63 4.74
C ALA A 448 -24.42 -9.90 3.39
N LYS A 449 -25.55 -9.23 3.14
CA LYS A 449 -25.82 -8.51 1.89
C LYS A 449 -25.96 -7.00 2.14
N PRO A 450 -25.37 -6.14 1.30
CA PRO A 450 -24.50 -6.46 0.15
C PRO A 450 -23.16 -7.11 0.59
N ALA A 451 -22.66 -8.05 -0.22
CA ALA A 451 -21.41 -8.77 0.05
C ALA A 451 -20.27 -8.17 -0.79
N PHE A 452 -19.17 -7.82 -0.13
CA PHE A 452 -18.01 -7.20 -0.77
C PHE A 452 -16.83 -8.17 -0.84
N VAL A 453 -16.00 -8.01 -1.87
CA VAL A 453 -14.72 -8.70 -1.99
C VAL A 453 -13.63 -7.67 -2.27
N PHE A 454 -12.51 -7.77 -1.57
CA PHE A 454 -11.34 -6.90 -1.76
C PHE A 454 -10.13 -7.77 -2.01
N ASP A 455 -9.66 -7.78 -3.26
CA ASP A 455 -8.49 -8.55 -3.64
C ASP A 455 -7.22 -7.69 -3.57
N GLY A 456 -6.46 -7.83 -2.48
CA GLY A 456 -5.18 -7.13 -2.29
C GLY A 456 -4.01 -7.76 -3.05
N ARG A 457 -4.22 -8.86 -3.78
CA ARG A 457 -3.17 -9.65 -4.45
C ARG A 457 -3.42 -9.91 -5.93
N ASN A 458 -4.59 -9.51 -6.44
CA ASN A 458 -5.00 -9.69 -7.83
C ASN A 458 -4.90 -11.16 -8.28
N VAL A 459 -5.45 -12.06 -7.47
CA VAL A 459 -5.45 -13.52 -7.66
C VAL A 459 -6.82 -14.07 -8.04
N LEU A 460 -7.88 -13.26 -7.99
CA LEU A 460 -9.24 -13.67 -8.26
C LEU A 460 -9.73 -13.24 -9.65
N ASP A 461 -10.69 -13.99 -10.20
CA ASP A 461 -11.45 -13.60 -11.40
C ASP A 461 -12.57 -12.63 -11.00
N HIS A 462 -12.28 -11.33 -11.09
CA HIS A 462 -13.20 -10.27 -10.70
C HIS A 462 -14.52 -10.29 -11.49
N GLU A 463 -14.48 -10.63 -12.78
CA GLU A 463 -15.67 -10.73 -13.64
C GLU A 463 -16.58 -11.89 -13.20
N ALA A 464 -16.01 -13.02 -12.78
CA ALA A 464 -16.78 -14.12 -12.22
C ALA A 464 -17.46 -13.74 -10.90
N LEU A 465 -16.78 -12.96 -10.03
CA LEU A 465 -17.33 -12.52 -8.75
C LEU A 465 -18.50 -11.54 -8.94
N LEU A 466 -18.40 -10.62 -9.89
CA LEU A 466 -19.48 -9.70 -10.25
C LEU A 466 -20.72 -10.46 -10.74
N ARG A 467 -20.54 -11.49 -11.58
CA ARG A 467 -21.66 -12.35 -12.04
C ARG A 467 -22.36 -13.11 -10.92
N ILE A 468 -21.65 -13.46 -9.85
CA ILE A 468 -22.24 -14.10 -8.65
C ILE A 468 -23.06 -13.09 -7.84
N GLY A 469 -22.73 -11.80 -7.93
CA GLY A 469 -23.41 -10.71 -7.22
C GLY A 469 -22.56 -10.09 -6.10
N PHE A 470 -21.27 -10.44 -6.00
CA PHE A 470 -20.35 -9.65 -5.19
C PHE A 470 -20.28 -8.23 -5.74
N ARG A 471 -20.16 -7.26 -4.83
CA ARG A 471 -19.75 -5.91 -5.21
C ARG A 471 -18.22 -5.90 -5.24
N ASP A 472 -17.65 -5.58 -6.40
CA ASP A 472 -16.32 -4.97 -6.39
C ASP A 472 -16.49 -3.56 -5.81
N GLY A 473 -15.46 -3.02 -5.17
CA GLY A 473 -15.44 -1.60 -4.85
C GLY A 473 -15.31 -0.76 -6.12
N ASN A 474 -16.24 -0.88 -7.10
CA ASN A 474 -16.11 -0.23 -8.39
C ASN A 474 -16.06 1.28 -8.20
N PRO A 475 -14.96 1.94 -8.60
CA PRO A 475 -14.72 3.31 -8.24
C PRO A 475 -15.66 4.31 -8.92
N ARG A 476 -16.33 4.02 -10.04
CA ARG A 476 -16.84 5.10 -10.91
C ARG A 476 -17.97 5.93 -10.29
N VAL A 477 -18.92 5.30 -9.61
CA VAL A 477 -20.02 6.03 -8.93
C VAL A 477 -19.52 6.63 -7.63
N SER A 478 -18.79 5.86 -6.82
CA SER A 478 -18.20 6.32 -5.56
C SER A 478 -17.20 7.47 -5.75
N GLN A 479 -16.31 7.42 -6.74
CA GLN A 479 -15.36 8.48 -7.10
C GLN A 479 -16.07 9.73 -7.60
N THR A 480 -17.13 9.58 -8.41
CA THR A 480 -17.90 10.75 -8.88
C THR A 480 -18.58 11.44 -7.70
N LEU A 481 -19.11 10.67 -6.74
CA LEU A 481 -19.70 11.19 -5.50
C LEU A 481 -18.65 11.80 -4.56
N GLU A 482 -17.49 11.17 -4.39
CA GLU A 482 -16.38 11.69 -3.58
C GLU A 482 -15.80 12.99 -4.14
N GLU A 483 -15.63 13.07 -5.47
CA GLU A 483 -15.14 14.27 -6.13
C GLU A 483 -16.18 15.40 -6.06
N LEU A 484 -17.48 15.08 -6.11
CA LEU A 484 -18.55 16.04 -5.86
C LEU A 484 -18.45 16.64 -4.46
N VAL A 485 -18.25 15.82 -3.43
CA VAL A 485 -18.10 16.27 -2.04
C VAL A 485 -16.83 17.11 -1.88
N ARG A 486 -15.73 16.73 -2.52
CA ARG A 486 -14.47 17.48 -2.49
C ARG A 486 -14.59 18.87 -3.11
N GLN A 487 -15.20 18.97 -4.29
CA GLN A 487 -15.38 20.26 -4.98
C GLN A 487 -16.37 21.17 -4.23
N ASP A 488 -17.41 20.59 -3.60
CA ASP A 488 -18.35 21.32 -2.73
C ASP A 488 -17.64 21.88 -1.48
N ALA A 489 -16.75 21.12 -0.84
CA ALA A 489 -15.93 21.60 0.27
C ALA A 489 -15.00 22.74 -0.13
N ARG A 490 -14.30 22.61 -1.27
CA ARG A 490 -13.41 23.65 -1.83
C ARG A 490 -14.17 24.93 -2.20
N LEU A 491 -15.40 24.79 -2.71
CA LEU A 491 -16.27 25.94 -2.98
C LEU A 491 -16.69 26.65 -1.69
N LYS A 492 -17.06 25.90 -0.65
CA LYS A 492 -17.42 26.46 0.66
C LYS A 492 -16.24 27.19 1.32
N GLU A 493 -15.03 26.67 1.18
CA GLU A 493 -13.81 27.33 1.63
C GLU A 493 -13.57 28.66 0.88
N ALA A 494 -13.68 28.67 -0.45
CA ALA A 494 -13.58 29.90 -1.23
C ALA A 494 -14.64 30.96 -0.84
N ILE A 495 -15.87 30.52 -0.52
CA ILE A 495 -16.93 31.40 0.00
C ILE A 495 -16.55 31.94 1.39
N ALA A 496 -15.96 31.13 2.26
CA ALA A 496 -15.49 31.56 3.57
C ALA A 496 -14.34 32.59 3.45
N ASP A 497 -13.40 32.37 2.53
CA ASP A 497 -12.30 33.31 2.26
C ASP A 497 -12.79 34.64 1.71
N LEU A 498 -13.83 34.63 0.86
CA LEU A 498 -14.47 35.87 0.40
C LEU A 498 -15.13 36.66 1.54
N ARG A 499 -15.63 35.99 2.58
CA ARG A 499 -16.15 36.64 3.79
C ARG A 499 -15.05 37.19 4.69
N SER A 500 -13.86 36.61 4.63
CA SER A 500 -12.74 36.99 5.48
C SER A 500 -12.06 38.27 5.01
N PRO A 501 -12.04 39.33 5.83
CA PRO A 501 -11.33 40.56 5.51
C PRO A 501 -9.81 40.35 5.38
N GLU A 502 -9.28 39.32 6.04
CA GLU A 502 -7.85 38.99 6.03
C GLU A 502 -7.43 38.21 4.79
N ALA A 503 -8.33 37.43 4.19
CA ALA A 503 -8.05 36.60 3.02
C ALA A 503 -8.30 37.35 1.70
N CYS A 504 -9.26 38.27 1.64
CA CYS A 504 -9.58 39.06 0.44
C CYS A 504 -9.32 40.56 0.66
N ARG A 505 -8.08 41.04 0.52
CA ARG A 505 -7.68 42.42 0.88
C ARG A 505 -7.74 43.41 -0.27
N SER A 506 -7.71 42.93 -1.51
CA SER A 506 -7.65 43.75 -2.72
C SER A 506 -8.62 43.29 -3.78
N GLN A 507 -8.88 44.14 -4.79
CA GLN A 507 -9.66 43.75 -5.97
C GLN A 507 -9.03 42.56 -6.73
N ARG A 508 -7.71 42.38 -6.63
CA ARG A 508 -6.99 41.25 -7.24
C ARG A 508 -7.27 39.94 -6.53
N ASP A 509 -7.34 39.95 -5.19
CA ASP A 509 -7.67 38.77 -4.39
C ASP A 509 -9.13 38.34 -4.62
N LEU A 510 -10.03 39.32 -4.71
CA LEU A 510 -11.44 39.10 -5.07
C LEU A 510 -11.55 38.38 -6.42
N ALA A 511 -10.87 38.89 -7.46
CA ALA A 511 -10.89 38.28 -8.79
C ALA A 511 -10.32 36.85 -8.80
N SER A 512 -9.29 36.58 -7.98
CA SER A 512 -8.68 35.25 -7.83
C SER A 512 -9.66 34.26 -7.18
N LEU A 513 -10.27 34.64 -6.05
CA LEU A 513 -11.24 33.80 -5.33
C LEU A 513 -12.52 33.56 -6.15
N GLU A 514 -13.01 34.58 -6.87
CA GLU A 514 -14.11 34.42 -7.83
C GLU A 514 -13.75 33.48 -8.99
N SER A 515 -12.49 33.44 -9.41
CA SER A 515 -12.01 32.47 -10.42
C SER A 515 -12.07 31.04 -9.87
N VAL A 516 -11.57 30.82 -8.64
CA VAL A 516 -11.59 29.51 -7.97
C VAL A 516 -13.04 29.03 -7.78
N GLY A 517 -13.93 29.88 -7.26
CA GLY A 517 -15.33 29.50 -7.09
C GLY A 517 -16.03 29.18 -8.41
N ARG A 518 -15.76 29.94 -9.49
CA ARG A 518 -16.29 29.63 -10.84
C ARG A 518 -15.78 28.31 -11.39
N GLU A 519 -14.53 27.96 -11.11
CA GLU A 519 -13.94 26.68 -11.50
C GLU A 519 -14.61 25.52 -10.76
N CYS A 520 -14.71 25.59 -9.43
CA CYS A 520 -15.40 24.58 -8.62
C CYS A 520 -16.86 24.39 -9.07
N LEU A 521 -17.59 25.49 -9.30
CA LEU A 521 -18.97 25.43 -9.81
C LEU A 521 -19.09 24.76 -11.18
N ARG A 522 -18.12 25.00 -12.07
CA ARG A 522 -18.08 24.37 -13.40
C ARG A 522 -17.83 22.86 -13.27
N GLU A 523 -16.96 22.47 -12.36
CA GLU A 523 -16.57 21.09 -12.13
C GLU A 523 -17.68 20.28 -11.44
N ILE A 524 -18.34 20.84 -10.42
CA ILE A 524 -19.52 20.23 -9.79
C ILE A 524 -20.61 19.97 -10.84
N ARG A 525 -20.89 20.92 -11.75
CA ARG A 525 -21.85 20.73 -12.85
C ARG A 525 -21.41 19.67 -13.85
N ARG A 526 -20.11 19.51 -14.10
CA ARG A 526 -19.57 18.44 -14.96
C ARG A 526 -19.80 17.08 -14.32
N LEU A 527 -19.47 16.95 -13.03
CA LEU A 527 -19.59 15.72 -12.26
C LEU A 527 -21.04 15.29 -12.05
N LEU A 528 -21.96 16.24 -11.79
CA LEU A 528 -23.40 15.93 -11.71
C LEU A 528 -23.93 15.35 -13.04
N ARG A 529 -23.53 15.92 -14.18
CA ARG A 529 -23.90 15.35 -15.51
C ARG A 529 -23.28 13.98 -15.76
N GLN A 530 -22.06 13.77 -15.29
CA GLN A 530 -21.39 12.48 -15.36
C GLN A 530 -22.12 11.44 -14.48
N LEU A 531 -22.55 11.83 -13.28
CA LEU A 531 -23.33 10.99 -12.37
C LEU A 531 -24.70 10.64 -12.97
N ASP A 532 -25.39 11.59 -13.59
CA ASP A 532 -26.66 11.36 -14.30
C ASP A 532 -26.50 10.35 -15.46
N GLY A 533 -25.40 10.44 -16.22
CA GLY A 533 -25.09 9.46 -17.27
C GLY A 533 -24.71 8.07 -16.74
N LEU A 534 -24.13 8.00 -15.53
CA LEU A 534 -23.80 6.74 -14.87
C LEU A 534 -25.02 6.09 -14.21
N LEU A 535 -26.00 6.89 -13.77
CA LEU A 535 -27.25 6.42 -13.15
C LEU A 535 -28.07 5.52 -14.07
N ASP A 536 -28.00 5.71 -15.39
CA ASP A 536 -28.66 4.85 -16.38
C ASP A 536 -28.01 3.46 -16.51
N ALA A 537 -26.76 3.30 -16.03
CA ALA A 537 -26.04 2.03 -16.00
C ALA A 537 -26.15 1.30 -14.64
N VAL A 538 -26.81 1.90 -13.64
CA VAL A 538 -26.98 1.29 -12.30
C VAL A 538 -28.17 0.31 -12.32
N GLU A 539 -27.90 -0.99 -12.18
CA GLU A 539 -28.93 -2.01 -12.05
C GLU A 539 -29.45 -2.11 -10.60
N GLY A 540 -30.76 -1.86 -10.39
CA GLY A 540 -31.47 -2.05 -9.12
C GLY A 540 -32.16 -0.80 -8.54
N ASP A 541 -33.47 -0.90 -8.29
CA ASP A 541 -34.34 0.23 -7.90
C ASP A 541 -33.91 0.95 -6.60
N ALA A 542 -33.34 0.22 -5.63
CA ALA A 542 -32.98 0.78 -4.32
C ALA A 542 -31.67 1.60 -4.35
N GLU A 543 -30.66 1.15 -5.10
CA GLU A 543 -29.39 1.87 -5.27
C GLU A 543 -29.59 3.10 -6.15
N ARG A 544 -30.34 2.95 -7.25
CA ARG A 544 -30.74 4.07 -8.10
C ARG A 544 -31.46 5.16 -7.29
N ALA A 545 -32.43 4.79 -6.46
CA ALA A 545 -33.14 5.74 -5.61
C ALA A 545 -32.24 6.44 -4.56
N ARG A 546 -31.18 5.77 -4.09
CA ARG A 546 -30.20 6.35 -3.16
C ARG A 546 -29.26 7.32 -3.87
N VAL A 547 -28.62 6.89 -4.97
CA VAL A 547 -27.70 7.74 -5.74
C VAL A 547 -28.44 8.96 -6.30
N GLU A 548 -29.69 8.80 -6.75
CA GLU A 548 -30.54 9.92 -7.12
C GLU A 548 -30.83 10.87 -5.94
N ARG A 549 -30.96 10.36 -4.71
CA ARG A 549 -31.18 11.20 -3.51
C ARG A 549 -29.92 11.99 -3.17
N GLU A 550 -28.75 11.36 -3.22
CA GLU A 550 -27.46 12.04 -2.98
C GLU A 550 -27.16 13.07 -4.09
N ALA A 551 -27.40 12.73 -5.36
CA ALA A 551 -27.30 13.65 -6.49
C ALA A 551 -28.22 14.88 -6.33
N ARG A 552 -29.48 14.65 -5.92
CA ARG A 552 -30.44 15.74 -5.62
C ARG A 552 -29.96 16.62 -4.47
N ASN A 553 -29.43 16.03 -3.39
CA ASN A 553 -28.89 16.80 -2.27
C ASN A 553 -27.70 17.67 -2.70
N CYS A 554 -26.79 17.15 -3.53
CA CYS A 554 -25.67 17.90 -4.09
C CYS A 554 -26.15 19.02 -5.04
N GLN A 555 -27.19 18.77 -5.85
CA GLN A 555 -27.81 19.82 -6.68
C GLN A 555 -28.41 20.96 -5.84
N CYS A 556 -29.12 20.64 -4.75
CA CYS A 556 -29.63 21.65 -3.82
C CYS A 556 -28.50 22.44 -3.13
N SER A 557 -27.44 21.75 -2.67
CA SER A 557 -26.24 22.39 -2.08
C SER A 557 -25.55 23.32 -3.08
N LEU A 558 -25.49 22.92 -4.35
CA LEU A 558 -24.89 23.71 -5.42
C LEU A 558 -25.65 25.00 -5.68
N GLN A 559 -27.00 24.97 -5.70
CA GLN A 559 -27.82 26.18 -5.87
C GLN A 559 -27.60 27.17 -4.72
N ALA A 560 -27.68 26.70 -3.47
CA ALA A 560 -27.43 27.52 -2.30
C ALA A 560 -26.01 28.10 -2.29
N SER A 561 -25.01 27.31 -2.72
CA SER A 561 -23.62 27.77 -2.77
C SER A 561 -23.35 28.76 -3.91
N GLN A 562 -24.09 28.68 -5.03
CA GLN A 562 -24.03 29.67 -6.11
C GLN A 562 -24.56 31.03 -5.68
N GLU A 563 -25.69 31.05 -4.97
CA GLU A 563 -26.28 32.27 -4.42
C GLU A 563 -25.35 32.88 -3.37
N ALA A 564 -24.88 32.06 -2.42
CA ALA A 564 -23.95 32.50 -1.38
C ALA A 564 -22.65 33.08 -1.95
N MET A 565 -22.08 32.48 -3.01
CA MET A 565 -20.89 32.99 -3.69
C MET A 565 -21.14 34.37 -4.32
N ARG A 566 -22.29 34.54 -5.00
CA ARG A 566 -22.65 35.80 -5.68
C ARG A 566 -22.90 36.92 -4.68
N GLU A 567 -23.66 36.65 -3.62
CA GLU A 567 -23.97 37.62 -2.57
C GLU A 567 -22.71 38.05 -1.82
N THR A 568 -21.89 37.08 -1.42
CA THR A 568 -20.66 37.34 -0.67
C THR A 568 -19.67 38.16 -1.51
N ALA A 569 -19.50 37.82 -2.79
CA ALA A 569 -18.61 38.56 -3.69
C ALA A 569 -19.09 40.01 -3.88
N LEU A 570 -20.40 40.23 -4.03
CA LEU A 570 -20.97 41.57 -4.16
C LEU A 570 -20.75 42.41 -2.89
N GLN A 571 -21.02 41.83 -1.72
CA GLN A 571 -20.79 42.49 -0.43
C GLN A 571 -19.32 42.85 -0.23
N ARG A 572 -18.40 41.94 -0.57
CA ARG A 572 -16.97 42.20 -0.43
C ARG A 572 -16.49 43.27 -1.41
N LYS A 573 -17.00 43.26 -2.64
CA LYS A 573 -16.71 44.29 -3.65
C LYS A 573 -17.11 45.69 -3.17
N GLN A 574 -18.32 45.82 -2.59
CA GLN A 574 -18.79 47.08 -2.01
C GLN A 574 -17.88 47.56 -0.87
N ALA A 575 -17.50 46.65 0.04
CA ALA A 575 -16.61 46.98 1.15
C ALA A 575 -15.21 47.43 0.69
N LEU A 576 -14.66 46.82 -0.36
CA LEU A 576 -13.36 47.22 -0.94
C LEU A 576 -13.43 48.60 -1.61
N GLN A 577 -14.52 48.88 -2.35
CA GLN A 577 -14.72 50.19 -2.97
C GLN A 577 -14.90 51.31 -1.94
N GLU A 578 -15.57 51.02 -0.82
CA GLU A 578 -15.74 51.98 0.27
C GLU A 578 -14.42 52.25 1.00
N ALA A 579 -13.60 51.22 1.21
CA ALA A 579 -12.24 51.37 1.75
C ALA A 579 -11.33 52.22 0.84
N GLU A 580 -11.33 51.96 -0.48
CA GLU A 580 -10.58 52.74 -1.47
C GLU A 580 -11.02 54.21 -1.49
N ARG A 581 -12.32 54.48 -1.37
CA ARG A 581 -12.87 55.84 -1.32
C ARG A 581 -12.45 56.59 -0.05
N VAL A 582 -12.38 55.90 1.09
CA VAL A 582 -11.93 56.48 2.37
C VAL A 582 -10.44 56.81 2.33
N ASP A 583 -9.62 56.00 1.67
CA ASP A 583 -8.19 56.27 1.51
C ASP A 583 -7.90 57.43 0.54
N LEU A 584 -8.67 57.55 -0.54
CA LEU A 584 -8.60 58.69 -1.47
C LEU A 584 -8.96 60.03 -0.80
N LEU A 585 -9.94 60.04 0.10
CA LEU A 585 -10.33 61.23 0.86
C LEU A 585 -9.29 61.63 1.92
N ARG A 586 -8.39 60.72 2.31
CA ARG A 586 -7.26 61.00 3.22
C ARG A 586 -6.04 61.56 2.51
N SER A 587 -5.84 61.26 1.21
CA SER A 587 -4.70 61.74 0.44
C SER A 587 -4.83 63.20 -0.05
N ASP A 588 -6.04 63.70 -0.29
CA ASP A 588 -6.26 65.08 -0.78
C ASP A 588 -6.12 66.17 0.31
N GLY A 589 -5.89 65.79 1.57
CA GLY A 589 -5.75 66.72 2.69
C GLY A 589 -4.34 67.27 2.95
N ALA A 590 -3.33 66.87 2.18
CA ALA A 590 -1.93 67.17 2.49
C ALA A 590 -1.04 67.42 1.24
N ASP A 591 -1.13 68.62 0.62
CA ASP A 591 0.02 69.51 0.38
C ASP A 591 -0.39 70.76 -0.43
N GLY A 592 0.10 71.94 -0.04
CA GLY A 592 -0.09 73.21 -0.75
C GLY A 592 1.17 74.09 -0.71
N GLY A 593 1.44 74.88 -1.76
CA GLY A 593 2.53 75.88 -1.75
C GLY A 593 2.96 76.39 -3.13
N ILE A 594 3.10 77.71 -3.25
CA ILE A 594 3.32 78.56 -4.45
C ILE A 594 4.83 78.80 -4.73
N GLY A 595 5.26 79.00 -6.00
CA GLY A 595 6.50 79.75 -6.33
C GLY A 595 7.12 79.56 -7.73
N ASP A 596 7.05 80.61 -8.58
CA ASP A 596 7.62 80.80 -9.95
C ASP A 596 9.18 80.73 -10.04
N VAL A 597 9.81 79.99 -10.97
CA VAL A 597 10.21 80.24 -12.40
C VAL A 597 11.36 81.24 -12.66
N GLN A 598 12.47 80.75 -13.25
CA GLN A 598 13.12 81.19 -14.51
C GLN A 598 14.44 80.38 -14.74
N GLY A 599 14.78 79.85 -15.92
CA GLY A 599 14.24 80.09 -17.26
C GLY A 599 14.68 79.11 -18.36
N ASP A 600 14.20 79.46 -19.54
CA ASP A 600 14.51 79.06 -20.93
C ASP A 600 14.32 77.60 -21.38
N ASP A 601 13.06 77.26 -21.69
CA ASP A 601 12.68 76.05 -22.42
C ASP A 601 11.33 76.24 -23.16
N GLY A 602 11.09 77.48 -23.63
CA GLY A 602 9.76 78.01 -23.94
C GLY A 602 9.13 77.55 -25.27
N VAL A 603 9.89 76.96 -26.19
CA VAL A 603 9.39 76.61 -27.54
C VAL A 603 9.14 75.11 -27.71
N ALA A 604 9.91 74.26 -27.01
CA ALA A 604 9.70 72.81 -27.02
C ALA A 604 8.47 72.39 -26.18
N ARG A 605 8.27 73.03 -25.01
CA ARG A 605 7.12 72.73 -24.12
C ARG A 605 5.77 73.10 -24.72
N ARG A 606 5.71 74.09 -25.61
CA ARG A 606 4.44 74.54 -26.23
C ARG A 606 3.90 73.57 -27.27
N ARG A 607 4.76 72.82 -27.99
CA ARG A 607 4.34 71.82 -28.98
C ARG A 607 4.02 70.45 -28.37
N VAL A 608 4.66 70.10 -27.25
CA VAL A 608 4.33 68.88 -26.49
C VAL A 608 3.00 69.04 -25.76
N ARG A 609 2.77 70.17 -25.09
CA ARG A 609 1.52 70.46 -24.37
C ARG A 609 0.28 70.48 -25.27
N GLN A 610 0.41 71.00 -26.50
CA GLN A 610 -0.69 71.02 -27.47
C GLN A 610 -1.01 69.63 -28.04
N ARG A 611 0.00 68.75 -28.17
CA ARG A 611 -0.20 67.33 -28.55
C ARG A 611 -0.79 66.50 -27.41
N GLU A 612 -0.34 66.73 -26.18
CA GLU A 612 -0.86 66.08 -24.98
C GLU A 612 -2.31 66.50 -24.68
N GLU A 613 -2.68 67.77 -24.87
CA GLU A 613 -4.07 68.24 -24.72
C GLU A 613 -5.01 67.62 -25.77
N THR A 614 -4.57 67.49 -27.03
CA THR A 614 -5.36 66.80 -28.06
C THR A 614 -5.44 65.28 -27.86
N ALA A 615 -4.39 64.65 -27.35
CA ALA A 615 -4.37 63.22 -27.04
C ALA A 615 -5.21 62.91 -25.78
N ALA A 616 -5.17 63.78 -24.76
CA ALA A 616 -5.98 63.66 -23.55
C ALA A 616 -7.47 63.90 -23.84
N ALA A 617 -7.82 64.84 -24.72
CA ALA A 617 -9.20 65.05 -25.16
C ALA A 617 -9.74 63.85 -25.97
N ALA A 618 -8.94 63.27 -26.85
CA ALA A 618 -9.30 62.06 -27.60
C ALA A 618 -9.42 60.82 -26.70
N ALA A 619 -8.50 60.64 -25.74
CA ALA A 619 -8.56 59.57 -24.76
C ALA A 619 -9.77 59.70 -23.82
N SER A 620 -10.12 60.93 -23.42
CA SER A 620 -11.31 61.20 -22.60
C SER A 620 -12.61 60.82 -23.34
N HIS A 621 -12.73 61.18 -24.62
CA HIS A 621 -13.89 60.81 -25.45
C HIS A 621 -14.03 59.30 -25.67
N VAL A 622 -12.91 58.59 -25.90
CA VAL A 622 -12.90 57.12 -26.01
C VAL A 622 -13.28 56.46 -24.68
N THR A 623 -12.77 56.99 -23.56
CA THR A 623 -13.10 56.49 -22.22
C THR A 623 -14.58 56.71 -21.89
N GLN A 624 -15.14 57.87 -22.22
CA GLN A 624 -16.57 58.17 -22.04
C GLN A 624 -17.46 57.27 -22.93
N SER A 625 -17.02 57.01 -24.16
CA SER A 625 -17.72 56.11 -25.08
C SER A 625 -17.69 54.66 -24.58
N LEU A 626 -16.55 54.19 -24.06
CA LEU A 626 -16.44 52.86 -23.44
C LEU A 626 -17.28 52.75 -22.16
N LEU A 627 -17.39 53.81 -21.37
CA LEU A 627 -18.22 53.83 -20.16
C LEU A 627 -19.71 53.74 -20.51
N LEU A 628 -20.16 54.47 -21.55
CA LEU A 628 -21.51 54.37 -22.08
C LEU A 628 -21.81 52.96 -22.63
N LEU A 629 -20.87 52.38 -23.38
CA LEU A 629 -21.02 51.03 -23.94
C LEU A 629 -21.03 49.96 -22.83
N SER A 630 -20.22 50.15 -21.79
CA SER A 630 -20.22 49.30 -20.60
C SER A 630 -21.54 49.38 -19.84
N ASN A 631 -22.13 50.57 -19.71
CA ASN A 631 -23.43 50.74 -19.06
C ASN A 631 -24.57 50.12 -19.90
N GLN A 632 -24.53 50.26 -21.23
CA GLN A 632 -25.50 49.60 -22.12
C GLN A 632 -25.37 48.06 -22.09
N LEU A 633 -24.15 47.53 -22.02
CA LEU A 633 -23.93 46.09 -21.84
C LEU A 633 -24.40 45.61 -20.47
N ALA A 634 -24.22 46.41 -19.42
CA ALA A 634 -24.74 46.08 -18.09
C ALA A 634 -26.27 46.02 -18.08
N GLU A 635 -26.96 46.99 -18.70
CA GLU A 635 -28.42 46.96 -18.85
C GLU A 635 -28.88 45.75 -19.69
N GLN A 636 -28.18 45.40 -20.78
CA GLN A 636 -28.52 44.20 -21.56
C GLN A 636 -28.32 42.89 -20.77
N VAL A 637 -27.26 42.80 -19.97
CA VAL A 637 -27.00 41.63 -19.13
C VAL A 637 -28.07 41.52 -18.03
N GLU A 638 -28.50 42.64 -17.47
CA GLU A 638 -29.57 42.67 -16.45
C GLU A 638 -30.91 42.26 -17.04
N ALA A 639 -31.29 42.78 -18.22
CA ALA A 639 -32.48 42.35 -18.95
C ALA A 639 -32.44 40.86 -19.34
N SER A 640 -31.27 40.34 -19.73
CA SER A 640 -31.07 38.91 -20.01
C SER A 640 -31.16 38.06 -18.74
N SER A 641 -30.70 38.57 -17.60
CA SER A 641 -30.81 37.90 -16.29
C SER A 641 -32.26 37.85 -15.82
N GLU A 642 -33.04 38.91 -16.00
CA GLU A 642 -34.48 38.89 -15.69
C GLU A 642 -35.23 37.88 -16.55
N THR A 643 -34.87 37.78 -17.83
CA THR A 643 -35.47 36.81 -18.75
C THR A 643 -35.12 35.37 -18.34
N ALA A 644 -33.87 35.11 -17.96
CA ALA A 644 -33.44 33.81 -17.43
C ALA A 644 -34.15 33.45 -16.11
N ASN A 645 -34.35 34.43 -15.21
CA ASN A 645 -35.09 34.23 -13.96
C ASN A 645 -36.57 33.94 -14.20
N ARG A 646 -37.20 34.53 -15.23
CA ARG A 646 -38.57 34.16 -15.63
C ARG A 646 -38.65 32.73 -16.16
N LEU A 647 -37.66 32.28 -16.93
CA LEU A 647 -37.58 30.91 -17.41
C LEU A 647 -37.34 29.91 -16.27
N LEU A 648 -36.50 30.26 -15.30
CA LEU A 648 -36.27 29.46 -14.08
C LEU A 648 -37.55 29.30 -13.26
N ARG A 649 -38.29 30.39 -13.00
CA ARG A 649 -39.58 30.32 -12.30
C ARG A 649 -40.60 29.47 -13.06
N SER A 650 -40.63 29.56 -14.39
CA SER A 650 -41.49 28.72 -15.21
C SER A 650 -41.07 27.24 -15.16
N SER A 651 -39.77 26.95 -15.05
CA SER A 651 -39.24 25.60 -14.85
C SER A 651 -39.58 25.07 -13.46
N GLU A 652 -39.48 25.90 -12.42
CA GLU A 652 -39.85 25.56 -11.05
C GLU A 652 -41.33 25.17 -10.95
N GLN A 653 -42.22 25.95 -11.58
CA GLN A 653 -43.64 25.62 -11.68
C GLN A 653 -43.89 24.30 -12.42
N LEU A 654 -43.11 23.98 -13.45
CA LEU A 654 -43.20 22.69 -14.16
C LEU A 654 -42.72 21.52 -13.30
N THR A 655 -41.68 21.72 -12.49
CA THR A 655 -41.26 20.71 -11.50
C THR A 655 -42.28 20.52 -10.40
N GLU A 656 -42.89 21.59 -9.90
CA GLU A 656 -43.93 21.54 -8.86
C GLU A 656 -45.17 20.78 -9.36
N THR A 657 -45.63 21.08 -10.58
CA THR A 657 -46.69 20.28 -11.24
C THR A 657 -46.25 18.83 -11.50
N GLY A 658 -44.98 18.58 -11.78
CA GLY A 658 -44.40 17.24 -11.88
C GLY A 658 -44.41 16.48 -10.54
N GLU A 659 -44.16 17.16 -9.43
CA GLU A 659 -44.26 16.59 -8.08
C GLU A 659 -45.71 16.32 -7.67
N GLU A 660 -46.65 17.18 -8.04
CA GLU A 660 -48.08 16.92 -7.87
C GLU A 660 -48.52 15.66 -8.64
N LEU A 661 -48.06 15.47 -9.88
CA LEU A 661 -48.31 14.27 -10.67
C LEU A 661 -47.68 13.01 -10.04
N LYS A 662 -46.48 13.12 -9.45
CA LYS A 662 -45.85 12.02 -8.69
C LYS A 662 -46.63 11.72 -7.41
N SER A 663 -47.14 12.72 -6.71
CA SER A 663 -48.01 12.55 -5.54
C SER A 663 -49.31 11.82 -5.91
N MET A 664 -49.97 12.22 -7.00
CA MET A 664 -51.12 11.49 -7.54
C MET A 664 -50.80 10.04 -7.88
N THR A 665 -49.61 9.77 -8.43
CA THR A 665 -49.13 8.40 -8.70
C THR A 665 -48.91 7.61 -7.41
N GLY A 666 -48.39 8.26 -6.36
CA GLY A 666 -48.27 7.71 -5.01
C GLY A 666 -49.63 7.35 -4.41
N HIS A 667 -50.64 8.20 -4.58
CA HIS A 667 -52.02 7.93 -4.15
C HIS A 667 -52.62 6.73 -4.91
N ILE A 668 -52.39 6.63 -6.23
CA ILE A 668 -52.78 5.47 -7.04
C ILE A 668 -52.09 4.19 -6.55
N SER A 669 -50.80 4.25 -6.20
CA SER A 669 -50.06 3.10 -5.64
C SER A 669 -50.63 2.64 -4.29
N THR A 670 -51.08 3.59 -3.47
CA THR A 670 -51.67 3.34 -2.16
C THR A 670 -53.07 2.76 -2.29
N ALA A 671 -53.87 3.28 -3.22
CA ALA A 671 -55.16 2.69 -3.61
C ALA A 671 -54.99 1.26 -4.13
N LYS A 672 -53.97 1.00 -4.95
CA LYS A 672 -53.64 -0.35 -5.44
C LYS A 672 -53.27 -1.30 -4.30
N ARG A 673 -52.49 -0.84 -3.31
CA ARG A 673 -52.14 -1.60 -2.09
C ARG A 673 -53.37 -1.89 -1.22
N LEU A 674 -54.29 -0.95 -1.07
CA LEU A 674 -55.55 -1.16 -0.35
C LEU A 674 -56.43 -2.19 -1.05
N LEU A 675 -56.54 -2.11 -2.39
CA LEU A 675 -57.24 -3.12 -3.19
C LEU A 675 -56.61 -4.51 -3.06
N THR A 676 -55.27 -4.61 -3.03
CA THR A 676 -54.61 -5.91 -2.82
C THR A 676 -54.85 -6.46 -1.42
N ARG A 677 -54.89 -5.60 -0.39
CA ARG A 677 -55.21 -6.01 0.98
C ARG A 677 -56.66 -6.50 1.10
N LEU A 678 -57.61 -5.81 0.47
CA LEU A 678 -59.01 -6.24 0.44
C LEU A 678 -59.18 -7.57 -0.30
N SER A 679 -58.49 -7.75 -1.43
CA SER A 679 -58.48 -9.02 -2.18
C SER A 679 -57.88 -10.17 -1.36
N ARG A 680 -56.79 -9.92 -0.62
CA ARG A 680 -56.23 -10.92 0.31
C ARG A 680 -57.19 -11.26 1.44
N ARG A 681 -57.95 -10.28 1.96
CA ARG A 681 -58.95 -10.53 3.00
C ARG A 681 -60.09 -11.40 2.48
N ASP A 682 -60.59 -11.13 1.27
CA ASP A 682 -61.62 -11.95 0.62
C ASP A 682 -61.13 -13.39 0.37
N PHE A 683 -59.84 -13.58 0.04
CA PHE A 683 -59.24 -14.91 -0.06
C PHE A 683 -59.16 -15.61 1.31
N THR A 684 -58.68 -14.92 2.35
CA THR A 684 -58.59 -15.47 3.71
C THR A 684 -59.96 -15.85 4.27
N ASP A 685 -60.98 -15.01 4.02
CA ASP A 685 -62.36 -15.27 4.44
C ASP A 685 -62.92 -16.53 3.75
N LYS A 686 -62.65 -16.72 2.45
CA LYS A 686 -63.03 -17.95 1.71
C LYS A 686 -62.31 -19.20 2.25
N VAL A 687 -61.04 -19.10 2.62
CA VAL A 687 -60.28 -20.21 3.22
C VAL A 687 -60.82 -20.57 4.61
N LEU A 688 -61.17 -19.58 5.43
CA LEU A 688 -61.78 -19.79 6.74
C LEU A 688 -63.16 -20.47 6.63
N ILE A 689 -64.00 -20.03 5.69
CA ILE A 689 -65.28 -20.68 5.41
C ILE A 689 -65.08 -22.13 4.95
N PHE A 690 -64.10 -22.39 4.09
CA PHE A 690 -63.77 -23.74 3.64
C PHE A 690 -63.32 -24.64 4.80
N LEU A 691 -62.42 -24.15 5.67
CA LEU A 691 -61.99 -24.87 6.87
C LEU A 691 -63.16 -25.16 7.82
N ALA A 692 -64.07 -24.21 7.99
CA ALA A 692 -65.27 -24.41 8.81
C ALA A 692 -66.18 -25.51 8.23
N PHE A 693 -66.35 -25.57 6.91
CA PHE A 693 -67.08 -26.65 6.24
C PHE A 693 -66.39 -28.01 6.44
N VAL A 694 -65.07 -28.08 6.25
CA VAL A 694 -64.30 -29.32 6.47
C VAL A 694 -64.46 -29.80 7.91
N PHE A 695 -64.37 -28.90 8.89
CA PHE A 695 -64.55 -29.23 10.30
C PHE A 695 -65.98 -29.70 10.60
N PHE A 696 -66.98 -29.02 10.06
CA PHE A 696 -68.39 -29.40 10.20
C PHE A 696 -68.66 -30.80 9.64
N PHE A 697 -68.24 -31.07 8.39
CA PHE A 697 -68.42 -32.38 7.77
C PHE A 697 -67.60 -33.48 8.45
N SER A 698 -66.40 -33.18 8.94
CA SER A 698 -65.60 -34.13 9.73
C SER A 698 -66.29 -34.48 11.05
N THR A 699 -66.92 -33.50 11.69
CA THR A 699 -67.72 -33.71 12.92
C THR A 699 -68.96 -34.54 12.62
N CYS A 700 -69.68 -34.24 11.53
CA CYS A 700 -70.82 -35.05 11.08
C CYS A 700 -70.39 -36.49 10.77
N ALA A 701 -69.29 -36.69 10.03
CA ALA A 701 -68.74 -38.00 9.72
C ALA A 701 -68.33 -38.77 10.99
N TYR A 702 -67.73 -38.09 11.97
CA TYR A 702 -67.39 -38.67 13.27
C TYR A 702 -68.63 -39.11 14.04
N ILE A 703 -69.68 -38.28 14.09
CA ILE A 703 -70.95 -38.61 14.74
C ILE A 703 -71.63 -39.78 14.04
N VAL A 704 -71.67 -39.79 12.70
CA VAL A 704 -72.22 -40.89 11.91
C VAL A 704 -71.43 -42.17 12.17
N LYS A 705 -70.10 -42.14 12.11
CA LYS A 705 -69.22 -43.29 12.40
C LYS A 705 -69.47 -43.84 13.80
N LYS A 706 -69.60 -42.96 14.81
CA LYS A 706 -69.89 -43.34 16.19
C LYS A 706 -71.28 -43.98 16.34
N ARG A 707 -72.28 -43.55 15.56
CA ARG A 707 -73.65 -44.09 15.59
C ARG A 707 -73.86 -45.33 14.71
N THR A 708 -73.09 -45.52 13.66
CA THR A 708 -73.23 -46.68 12.74
C THR A 708 -72.30 -47.84 13.09
N ILE A 709 -71.16 -47.59 13.72
CA ILE A 709 -70.13 -48.61 14.02
C ILE A 709 -70.02 -48.88 15.54
N GLY A 710 -70.83 -48.20 16.36
CA GLY A 710 -70.87 -48.38 17.82
C GLY A 710 -71.93 -49.37 18.30
N VAL A 711 -71.79 -50.66 17.95
CA VAL A 711 -72.29 -51.81 18.71
C VAL A 711 -71.25 -52.93 18.57
N THR A 712 -70.96 -53.63 19.66
CA THR A 712 -69.80 -54.50 19.98
C THR A 712 -68.54 -53.69 20.33
N VAL A 713 -68.09 -53.58 21.58
CA VAL A 713 -68.30 -54.34 22.84
C VAL A 713 -68.51 -53.37 23.99
#